data_AF-A0A7Y4NRG0-F1
#
_entry.id   AF-A0A7Y4NRG0-F1
#
_cell.length_a   1.000
_cell.length_b   1.000
_cell.length_c   1.000
_cell.angle_alpha   90.00
_cell.angle_beta   90.00
_cell.angle_gamma   90.00
#
_symmetry.space_group_name_H-M   'P 1'
#
loop_
_entity.id
_entity.type
_entity.pdbx_description
1 polymer ?
#
loop_
_entity_poly.entity_id
_entity_poly.type
_entity_poly.pdbx_seq_one_letter_code
_entity_poly.pdbx_strand_id
1 'polypeptide(L)'
;MRRRRLIAFPPLPHVRPALGALFLAASLGAVSAEAAALKVMPMGLGFGSVTATGITCNSAGGDCDETYGATTTVTLTATASAGSTFAGWNIDLDADLTSTPDCTGAASTCVLTMNVARSVKPVFRLAAGTVNPIPVANASAITPEELETYLSNPANAGTNTVARFVSALPDEYRASPILMARSESLQTGTAEHPRLLLASKNARSVFSIGPAPHASYPGSHPDVIEYMQWDEATKNFRFHEIILTAIPAMGSIPPRTRHIEKDDVKCSSCHSTRNVLNRTGIPGTDGIPAGVLKTKNKPNWDPYDSWGGMLPFNRDRLYQGSVDIAAFRKLFNPWTWRTQPAVRQLVEQLRLQPPGRLPAGSPHLITRYQGGPNDGTPRFSFDTSPPVTVEPVPSGPSSITTAYAFNGLAGTGALTSVTQGGNSVTLFHDSPITGDEGRGVQLFDLLGGLDGTLNQRRIADELASHRWATGSVFVDPRPVALAITKGCLIINTALNTVQSNPAGLAIDQSFFTSRNGLGINDLRNDTLARTQSIPRRKADIEKLNMSRAGDVYVSSGTTVNGLIPQYGAATSAATDVSLPRLRREVFRRPIDNPGPDATVMGGILVDREQYNPNTNLVTLYRYFLEPLGVSVDKWSLGVRGRSRAYGFADVFSTYKSALQTELEANLTADPIPGLAAPYGCASLIPAVNATLASLPPAAAVPTYTDVQRIFNKSCVECHGGLDYPPYKNYGTFLNLAEDQSGPGVNPLTAPHGIATTYATSLAGPLYDRITRPLEDCPFGMMPCGGPPLSKTDIETLKRWIQGGNPSTWGDPHLTTLDGVRYDFQGAGEYVLLRDPGLELQARHTPVQTEQPVGPDAHTGLTACASITTAVAARLGPHRISYQMNVERPELLELRVDGKPVQLDKELLLPSGGRITRTTANGGIRMESAGGTRITVTVDWWAHYGLWYMNTDVQQARATEGLLGPIAPGNWLPMLPDGSQLGERPANLEDRHVALYEKLGESWRVTKDTSLFDYASGFSTASYTLRTWPEFKADACRVTKAPPGIPVVEPLKPLPREEAEALCKGVSEERLRDCVQDVAATGEPGFAKTFLTTEQVGANLPPEVLELVAPQENATASRTVTFQWKDAYDKDGDAVVYRHCIWGVNTRFTYAACTQGSREQSRTLTLEAGGDFFWKVLAEDSRGGTTESRTWRVTVK
;
A
#
# COMPACT_ATOMS: atom_id res chain seq x y z
N MET A 1 70.10 3.88 -14.55
CA MET A 1 71.24 4.69 -14.09
C MET A 1 71.46 4.46 -12.60
N ARG A 2 72.74 4.33 -12.23
CA ARG A 2 73.41 4.26 -10.90
C ARG A 2 72.53 4.47 -9.64
N ARG A 3 72.44 3.49 -8.73
CA ARG A 3 73.43 2.99 -7.72
C ARG A 3 73.57 3.87 -6.47
N ARG A 4 73.21 3.30 -5.30
CA ARG A 4 73.99 3.07 -4.04
C ARG A 4 73.02 3.11 -2.84
N ARG A 5 72.60 2.02 -2.18
CA ARG A 5 73.25 0.81 -1.60
C ARG A 5 73.86 1.10 -0.22
N LEU A 6 73.61 0.13 0.69
CA LEU A 6 74.40 -0.34 1.86
C LEU A 6 73.72 -0.06 3.22
N ILE A 7 73.60 -0.99 4.20
CA ILE A 7 74.05 -2.39 4.42
C ILE A 7 73.14 -3.00 5.52
N ALA A 8 72.99 -4.33 5.50
CA ALA A 8 72.40 -5.16 6.55
C ALA A 8 73.44 -6.12 7.17
N PHE A 9 73.07 -6.78 8.29
CA PHE A 9 73.54 -8.09 8.85
C PHE A 9 74.59 -8.09 10.01
N PRO A 10 74.73 -9.19 10.82
CA PRO A 10 73.84 -9.70 11.91
C PRO A 10 74.64 -10.05 13.23
N PRO A 11 74.55 -11.24 13.90
CA PRO A 11 73.73 -11.61 15.10
C PRO A 11 74.51 -12.09 16.37
N LEU A 12 73.81 -12.18 17.54
CA LEU A 12 73.94 -13.09 18.75
C LEU A 12 75.34 -13.41 19.38
N PRO A 13 75.54 -13.99 20.61
CA PRO A 13 74.62 -14.55 21.62
C PRO A 13 74.91 -14.16 23.11
N HIS A 14 74.11 -14.73 24.03
CA HIS A 14 74.15 -14.71 25.49
C HIS A 14 75.48 -15.03 26.18
N VAL A 15 75.84 -14.31 27.26
CA VAL A 15 76.41 -14.85 28.53
C VAL A 15 76.10 -13.91 29.71
N ARG A 16 75.41 -14.42 30.75
CA ARG A 16 75.50 -14.00 32.18
C ARG A 16 76.52 -14.95 32.85
N PRO A 17 77.24 -14.64 33.97
CA PRO A 17 76.70 -13.99 35.18
C PRO A 17 77.66 -13.13 36.06
N ALA A 18 77.02 -12.36 36.95
CA ALA A 18 77.37 -12.02 38.35
C ALA A 18 78.77 -11.49 38.75
N LEU A 19 78.78 -10.21 39.18
CA LEU A 19 79.43 -9.64 40.38
C LEU A 19 79.07 -8.13 40.34
N GLY A 20 78.30 -7.52 41.25
CA GLY A 20 78.09 -7.80 42.66
C GLY A 20 78.71 -6.66 43.49
N ALA A 21 77.98 -5.53 43.57
CA ALA A 21 78.17 -4.43 44.52
C ALA A 21 79.46 -3.58 44.45
N LEU A 22 79.37 -2.40 43.82
CA LEU A 22 79.58 -1.08 44.46
C LEU A 22 79.51 0.04 43.39
N PHE A 23 78.30 0.48 43.07
CA PHE A 23 78.00 1.87 42.71
C PHE A 23 76.54 2.11 43.09
N LEU A 24 76.31 2.12 44.41
CA LEU A 24 75.12 2.71 45.00
C LEU A 24 75.37 4.22 45.16
N ALA A 25 74.31 5.00 45.00
CA ALA A 25 74.15 6.40 45.38
C ALA A 25 74.61 7.47 44.37
N ALA A 26 73.83 7.64 43.28
CA ALA A 26 73.32 8.96 42.86
C ALA A 26 72.43 8.89 41.59
N SER A 27 71.36 8.08 41.55
CA SER A 27 70.27 8.25 40.55
C SER A 27 69.00 7.44 40.86
N LEU A 28 68.63 7.31 42.14
CA LEU A 28 67.30 6.87 42.55
C LEU A 28 66.69 8.02 43.34
N GLY A 29 65.70 8.70 42.76
CA GLY A 29 64.97 9.75 43.45
C GLY A 29 64.45 10.89 42.58
N ALA A 30 63.74 10.59 41.49
CA ALA A 30 62.73 11.48 40.94
C ALA A 30 61.80 10.66 40.04
N VAL A 31 60.92 9.86 40.66
CA VAL A 31 59.64 9.57 40.01
C VAL A 31 58.93 10.92 40.01
N SER A 32 58.96 11.64 38.89
CA SER A 32 58.09 12.81 38.73
C SER A 32 56.67 12.31 38.94
N ALA A 33 56.02 12.79 39.99
CA ALA A 33 54.65 12.40 40.32
C ALA A 33 53.77 12.71 39.09
N GLU A 34 53.19 11.68 38.48
CA GLU A 34 52.39 11.80 37.26
C GLU A 34 51.26 12.82 37.48
N ALA A 35 51.15 13.78 36.57
CA ALA A 35 50.14 14.81 36.66
C ALA A 35 48.74 14.18 36.45
N ALA A 36 47.77 14.56 37.28
CA ALA A 36 46.42 13.99 37.29
C ALA A 36 45.39 14.95 36.69
N ALA A 37 44.53 14.44 35.80
CA ALA A 37 43.50 15.23 35.13
C ALA A 37 42.25 15.42 36.01
N LEU A 38 41.71 16.64 36.06
CA LEU A 38 40.42 16.98 36.65
C LEU A 38 39.44 17.38 35.55
N LYS A 39 38.26 16.76 35.53
CA LYS A 39 37.19 17.09 34.57
C LYS A 39 35.93 17.57 35.29
N VAL A 40 35.35 18.66 34.82
CA VAL A 40 34.13 19.26 35.40
C VAL A 40 32.97 19.25 34.41
N MET A 41 31.81 18.73 34.79
CA MET A 41 30.59 18.81 33.97
C MET A 41 29.42 19.38 34.77
N PRO A 42 29.07 20.67 34.58
CA PRO A 42 27.83 21.23 35.09
C PRO A 42 26.62 20.47 34.52
N MET A 43 25.79 19.95 35.42
CA MET A 43 24.60 19.15 35.12
C MET A 43 23.31 19.86 35.56
N GLY A 44 22.17 19.37 35.09
CA GLY A 44 20.85 19.85 35.44
C GLY A 44 20.27 20.88 34.44
N LEU A 45 18.99 21.19 34.65
CA LEU A 45 18.23 22.14 33.84
C LEU A 45 18.55 23.61 34.16
N GLY A 46 19.14 23.85 35.34
CA GLY A 46 19.64 25.16 35.74
C GLY A 46 21.00 25.48 35.12
N PHE A 47 21.41 26.73 35.26
CA PHE A 47 22.69 27.24 34.78
C PHE A 47 23.61 27.60 35.94
N GLY A 48 24.90 27.40 35.75
CA GLY A 48 25.91 27.81 36.71
C GLY A 48 27.32 27.65 36.16
N SER A 49 28.28 28.10 36.94
CA SER A 49 29.70 27.99 36.66
C SER A 49 30.44 27.35 37.83
N VAL A 50 31.51 26.63 37.53
CA VAL A 50 32.46 26.09 38.50
C VAL A 50 33.84 26.59 38.17
N THR A 51 34.48 27.16 39.18
CA THR A 51 35.81 27.77 39.05
C THR A 51 36.79 27.12 40.01
N ALA A 52 38.03 26.93 39.54
CA ALA A 52 39.23 26.66 40.33
C ALA A 52 40.45 27.22 39.57
N THR A 53 41.65 27.07 40.12
CA THR A 53 42.89 27.48 39.43
C THR A 53 43.05 26.72 38.12
N GLY A 54 42.87 27.37 36.96
CA GLY A 54 42.92 26.71 35.64
C GLY A 54 41.60 26.04 35.22
N ILE A 55 40.51 26.21 35.96
CA ILE A 55 39.18 25.73 35.59
C ILE A 55 38.20 26.90 35.60
N THR A 56 37.52 27.12 34.48
CA THR A 56 36.39 28.06 34.34
C THR A 56 35.31 27.40 33.50
N CYS A 57 34.58 26.48 34.12
CA CYS A 57 33.60 25.65 33.43
C CYS A 57 32.18 26.16 33.67
N ASN A 58 31.36 26.28 32.62
CA ASN A 58 29.95 26.65 32.75
C ASN A 58 29.02 25.70 31.99
N SER A 59 27.71 25.85 32.18
CA SER A 59 26.69 24.96 31.60
C SER A 59 26.64 24.92 30.07
N ALA A 60 27.22 25.91 29.37
CA ALA A 60 27.33 25.96 27.92
C ALA A 60 28.72 25.52 27.39
N GLY A 61 29.68 25.28 28.29
CA GLY A 61 31.07 24.94 27.96
C GLY A 61 32.08 25.81 28.73
N GLY A 62 33.30 25.93 28.20
CA GLY A 62 34.39 26.67 28.84
C GLY A 62 35.61 25.79 29.10
N ASP A 63 36.53 26.29 29.92
CA ASP A 63 37.71 25.53 30.32
C ASP A 63 37.35 24.60 31.48
N CYS A 64 37.14 23.34 31.15
CA CYS A 64 36.56 22.35 32.04
C CYS A 64 37.46 21.14 32.29
N ASP A 65 38.68 21.15 31.76
CA ASP A 65 39.64 20.05 31.84
C ASP A 65 41.02 20.64 32.16
N GLU A 66 41.61 20.27 33.29
CA GLU A 66 42.91 20.78 33.72
C GLU A 66 43.76 19.64 34.31
N THR A 67 45.07 19.75 34.20
CA THR A 67 46.02 18.77 34.73
C THR A 67 46.80 19.37 35.89
N TYR A 68 46.75 18.71 37.05
CA TYR A 68 47.44 19.17 38.25
C TYR A 68 48.57 18.23 38.64
N GLY A 69 49.61 18.75 39.31
CA GLY A 69 50.67 17.91 39.86
C GLY A 69 50.13 16.95 40.91
N ALA A 70 50.63 15.71 40.94
CA ALA A 70 50.20 14.72 41.93
C ALA A 70 50.46 15.26 43.35
N THR A 71 49.42 15.21 44.21
CA THR A 71 49.30 15.84 45.56
C THR A 71 48.75 17.27 45.63
N THR A 72 48.53 17.94 44.49
CA THR A 72 47.89 19.27 44.49
C THR A 72 46.48 19.20 45.08
N THR A 73 46.17 20.08 46.03
CA THR A 73 44.81 20.24 46.56
C THR A 73 44.08 21.32 45.76
N VAL A 74 42.96 20.96 45.13
CA VAL A 74 42.14 21.84 44.29
C VAL A 74 40.83 22.10 45.02
N THR A 75 40.47 23.38 45.17
CA THR A 75 39.16 23.78 45.72
C THR A 75 38.28 24.28 44.59
N LEU A 76 37.26 23.50 44.24
CA LEU A 76 36.24 23.87 43.26
C LEU A 76 35.15 24.68 43.94
N THR A 77 34.73 25.78 43.30
CA THR A 77 33.62 26.61 43.78
C THR A 77 32.51 26.64 42.74
N ALA A 78 31.34 26.13 43.10
CA ALA A 78 30.13 26.16 42.28
C ALA A 78 29.31 27.42 42.56
N THR A 79 29.00 28.17 41.50
CA THR A 79 28.21 29.41 41.54
C THR A 79 27.02 29.24 40.60
N ALA A 80 25.81 29.31 41.14
CA ALA A 80 24.60 29.25 40.32
C ALA A 80 24.38 30.59 39.59
N SER A 81 23.98 30.52 38.33
CA SER A 81 23.58 31.71 37.56
C SER A 81 22.23 32.24 38.05
N ALA A 82 21.89 33.48 37.68
CA ALA A 82 20.59 34.07 37.98
C ALA A 82 19.44 33.13 37.55
N GLY A 83 18.47 32.93 38.44
CA GLY A 83 17.33 32.03 38.22
C GLY A 83 17.63 30.53 38.42
N SER A 84 18.82 30.18 38.93
CA SER A 84 19.20 28.79 39.24
C SER A 84 19.73 28.65 40.68
N THR A 85 19.74 27.43 41.20
CA THR A 85 20.30 27.07 42.51
C THR A 85 21.26 25.89 42.37
N PHE A 86 22.30 25.86 43.21
CA PHE A 86 23.20 24.71 43.30
C PHE A 86 22.54 23.63 44.17
N ALA A 87 22.24 22.48 43.58
CA ALA A 87 21.55 21.39 44.25
C ALA A 87 22.51 20.45 45.00
N GLY A 88 23.78 20.40 44.58
CA GLY A 88 24.82 19.57 45.17
C GLY A 88 25.70 18.89 44.14
N TRP A 89 26.66 18.10 44.62
CA TRP A 89 27.61 17.34 43.81
C TRP A 89 27.12 15.93 43.55
N ASN A 90 27.23 15.48 42.29
CA ASN A 90 26.98 14.11 41.84
C ASN A 90 25.58 13.54 42.20
N ILE A 91 24.53 14.32 41.91
CA ILE A 91 23.14 13.89 42.10
C ILE A 91 22.66 13.18 40.83
N ASP A 92 22.70 11.84 40.83
CA ASP A 92 22.16 10.98 39.77
C ASP A 92 21.38 9.82 40.40
N LEU A 93 20.14 9.61 39.93
CA LEU A 93 19.21 8.64 40.48
C LEU A 93 19.40 7.22 39.94
N ASP A 94 20.11 7.05 38.82
CA ASP A 94 20.45 5.72 38.27
C ASP A 94 21.86 5.29 38.63
N ALA A 95 22.46 5.97 39.60
CA ALA A 95 23.86 5.88 39.85
C ALA A 95 24.23 4.64 40.69
N ASP A 96 25.42 4.12 40.43
CA ASP A 96 25.96 2.93 41.06
C ASP A 96 26.42 3.21 42.49
N LEU A 97 25.64 2.74 43.45
CA LEU A 97 25.90 2.93 44.87
C LEU A 97 27.19 2.25 45.37
N THR A 98 27.80 1.38 44.55
CA THR A 98 29.08 0.72 44.90
C THR A 98 30.30 1.52 44.50
N SER A 99 30.11 2.61 43.73
CA SER A 99 31.19 3.50 43.31
C SER A 99 31.32 4.72 44.23
N THR A 100 32.53 5.28 44.34
CA THR A 100 32.83 6.39 45.26
C THR A 100 32.94 7.70 44.47
N PRO A 101 32.02 8.68 44.66
CA PRO A 101 32.09 9.97 44.00
C PRO A 101 33.30 10.80 44.43
N ASP A 102 33.85 11.60 43.51
CA ASP A 102 34.94 12.53 43.82
C ASP A 102 34.47 13.73 44.67
N CYS A 103 33.23 14.18 44.47
CA CYS A 103 32.56 15.20 45.29
C CYS A 103 31.15 14.75 45.69
N THR A 104 30.72 15.06 46.91
CA THR A 104 29.37 14.79 47.43
C THR A 104 28.83 15.95 48.26
N GLY A 105 27.53 15.93 48.55
CA GLY A 105 26.88 16.91 49.42
C GLY A 105 26.45 18.19 48.72
N ALA A 106 25.86 19.11 49.50
CA ALA A 106 25.23 20.34 49.00
C ALA A 106 26.08 21.62 49.21
N ALA A 107 27.27 21.51 49.79
CA ALA A 107 28.17 22.65 49.97
C ALA A 107 28.65 23.18 48.61
N SER A 108 28.66 24.51 48.42
CA SER A 108 29.08 25.14 47.16
C SER A 108 30.56 24.94 46.83
N THR A 109 31.37 24.52 47.80
CA THR A 109 32.79 24.20 47.63
C THR A 109 33.04 22.71 47.73
N CYS A 110 33.89 22.16 46.86
CA CYS A 110 34.43 20.80 46.96
C CYS A 110 35.96 20.83 46.94
N VAL A 111 36.58 20.17 47.91
CA VAL A 111 38.05 20.09 48.03
C VAL A 111 38.52 18.71 47.58
N LEU A 112 39.45 18.68 46.63
CA LEU A 112 39.97 17.47 46.01
C LEU A 112 41.49 17.39 46.15
N THR A 113 42.01 16.20 46.38
CA THR A 113 43.45 15.91 46.24
C THR A 113 43.68 15.19 44.92
N MET A 114 44.51 15.78 44.05
CA MET A 114 44.79 15.31 42.69
C MET A 114 45.87 14.22 42.68
N ASN A 115 45.67 13.14 43.44
CA ASN A 115 46.55 11.97 43.42
C ASN A 115 46.16 10.92 42.36
N VAL A 116 44.96 11.06 41.77
CA VAL A 116 44.41 10.28 40.66
C VAL A 116 43.55 11.20 39.80
N ALA A 117 43.21 10.77 38.58
CA ALA A 117 42.27 11.51 37.75
C ALA A 117 40.89 11.60 38.43
N ARG A 118 40.29 12.79 38.42
CA ARG A 118 39.02 13.12 39.11
C ARG A 118 37.99 13.63 38.11
N SER A 119 36.72 13.31 38.35
CA SER A 119 35.59 13.79 37.56
C SER A 119 34.49 14.31 38.49
N VAL A 120 34.02 15.53 38.26
CA VAL A 120 33.02 16.18 39.14
C VAL A 120 31.81 16.69 38.37
N LYS A 121 30.64 16.50 38.98
CA LYS A 121 29.33 16.85 38.42
C LYS A 121 28.55 17.77 39.36
N PRO A 122 28.78 19.08 39.29
CA PRO A 122 27.96 20.06 40.00
C PRO A 122 26.57 20.11 39.36
N VAL A 123 25.51 19.91 40.14
CA VAL A 123 24.13 19.91 39.64
C VAL A 123 23.47 21.25 39.95
N PHE A 124 23.03 21.95 38.90
CA PHE A 124 22.28 23.20 39.00
C PHE A 124 20.81 22.97 38.64
N ARG A 125 19.89 23.43 39.49
CA ARG A 125 18.45 23.37 39.25
C ARG A 125 17.92 24.75 38.92
N LEU A 126 16.83 24.81 38.16
CA LEU A 126 16.09 26.05 37.99
C LEU A 126 15.45 26.46 39.32
N ALA A 127 15.22 27.75 39.52
CA ALA A 127 14.45 28.24 40.64
C ALA A 127 13.07 27.56 40.69
N ALA A 128 12.59 27.24 41.90
CA ALA A 128 11.28 26.64 42.09
C ALA A 128 10.20 27.51 41.41
N GLY A 129 9.27 26.88 40.69
CA GLY A 129 8.23 27.57 39.93
C GLY A 129 8.59 27.92 38.48
N THR A 130 9.85 27.74 38.04
CA THR A 130 10.27 28.01 36.65
C THR A 130 9.72 26.98 35.65
N VAL A 131 9.68 25.71 36.06
CA VAL A 131 9.08 24.60 35.33
C VAL A 131 8.18 23.89 36.33
N ASN A 132 6.87 24.00 36.13
CA ASN A 132 5.89 23.35 36.99
C ASN A 132 5.52 21.98 36.40
N PRO A 133 5.18 20.97 37.22
CA PRO A 133 4.60 19.72 36.73
C PRO A 133 3.36 19.99 35.88
N ILE A 134 3.14 19.20 34.84
CA ILE A 134 1.93 19.30 34.03
C ILE A 134 0.74 18.83 34.90
N PRO A 135 -0.28 19.67 35.11
CA PRO A 135 -1.46 19.26 35.86
C PRO A 135 -2.25 18.27 34.99
N VAL A 136 -2.37 17.03 35.49
CA VAL A 136 -3.01 15.93 34.77
C VAL A 136 -4.06 15.26 35.66
N ALA A 137 -5.24 15.00 35.13
CA ALA A 137 -6.30 14.25 35.82
C ALA A 137 -5.98 12.75 35.84
N ASN A 138 -5.35 12.24 34.79
CA ASN A 138 -4.86 10.86 34.68
C ASN A 138 -3.43 10.87 34.14
N ALA A 139 -2.47 10.49 34.97
CA ALA A 139 -1.06 10.49 34.61
C ALA A 139 -0.77 9.62 33.38
N SER A 140 -1.49 8.52 33.16
CA SER A 140 -1.24 7.60 32.04
C SER A 140 -2.02 7.96 30.76
N ALA A 141 -2.82 9.03 30.78
CA ALA A 141 -3.66 9.45 29.65
C ALA A 141 -3.84 10.98 29.64
N ILE A 142 -2.72 11.69 29.46
CA ILE A 142 -2.69 13.15 29.33
C ILE A 142 -3.57 13.57 28.13
N THR A 143 -4.24 14.71 28.19
CA THR A 143 -5.08 15.22 27.10
C THR A 143 -4.43 16.42 26.39
N PRO A 144 -4.74 16.67 25.11
CA PRO A 144 -4.26 17.85 24.42
C PRO A 144 -4.79 19.17 25.04
N GLU A 145 -5.93 19.14 25.72
CA GLU A 145 -6.48 20.29 26.46
C GLU A 145 -5.65 20.64 27.70
N GLU A 146 -5.21 19.63 28.47
CA GLU A 146 -4.30 19.83 29.61
C GLU A 146 -2.96 20.39 29.14
N LEU A 147 -2.43 19.88 28.01
CA LEU A 147 -1.18 20.37 27.42
C LEU A 147 -1.32 21.81 26.91
N GLU A 148 -2.40 22.15 26.21
CA GLU A 148 -2.66 23.52 25.74
C GLU A 148 -2.81 24.50 26.92
N THR A 149 -3.54 24.10 27.96
CA THR A 149 -3.69 24.89 29.19
C THR A 149 -2.35 25.10 29.90
N TYR A 150 -1.53 24.05 29.96
CA TYR A 150 -0.21 24.10 30.55
C TYR A 150 0.72 25.04 29.77
N LEU A 151 0.75 24.93 28.44
CA LEU A 151 1.59 25.76 27.59
C LEU A 151 1.12 27.23 27.61
N SER A 152 -0.17 27.50 27.45
CA SER A 152 -0.70 28.87 27.42
C SER A 152 -0.57 29.63 28.75
N ASN A 153 -0.38 28.94 29.88
CA ASN A 153 -0.17 29.58 31.17
C ASN A 153 1.20 30.30 31.25
N PRO A 154 1.23 31.64 31.48
CA PRO A 154 2.48 32.39 31.60
C PRO A 154 3.44 31.88 32.68
N ALA A 155 2.92 31.25 33.74
CA ALA A 155 3.75 30.64 34.78
C ALA A 155 4.62 29.47 34.27
N ASN A 156 4.27 28.91 33.11
CA ASN A 156 4.99 27.81 32.46
C ASN A 156 5.76 28.26 31.21
N ALA A 157 5.94 29.58 31.00
CA ALA A 157 6.74 30.10 29.89
C ALA A 157 8.18 29.59 29.91
N GLY A 158 8.68 29.17 31.08
CA GLY A 158 9.99 28.51 31.24
C GLY A 158 10.08 27.13 30.58
N THR A 159 8.95 26.45 30.32
CA THR A 159 8.90 25.17 29.60
C THR A 159 8.94 25.40 28.09
N ASN A 160 10.14 25.72 27.60
CA ASN A 160 10.41 26.13 26.22
C ASN A 160 11.50 25.30 25.52
N THR A 161 11.94 24.20 26.15
CA THR A 161 12.84 23.20 25.55
C THR A 161 12.31 21.81 25.84
N VAL A 162 12.67 20.83 25.01
CA VAL A 162 12.21 19.44 25.19
C VAL A 162 12.63 18.88 26.54
N ALA A 163 13.86 19.15 27.00
CA ALA A 163 14.32 18.69 28.31
C ALA A 163 13.44 19.23 29.45
N ARG A 164 13.03 20.50 29.39
CA ARG A 164 12.14 21.09 30.40
C ARG A 164 10.73 20.51 30.32
N PHE A 165 10.22 20.29 29.10
CA PHE A 165 8.93 19.61 28.92
C PHE A 165 8.95 18.20 29.50
N VAL A 166 9.97 17.40 29.18
CA VAL A 166 10.15 16.05 29.73
C VAL A 166 10.25 16.08 31.25
N SER A 167 10.92 17.08 31.84
CA SER A 167 11.01 17.21 33.30
C SER A 167 9.66 17.50 33.98
N ALA A 168 8.72 18.09 33.26
CA ALA A 168 7.37 18.40 33.73
C ALA A 168 6.38 17.24 33.54
N LEU A 169 6.76 16.19 32.79
CA LEU A 169 5.94 14.98 32.62
C LEU A 169 5.90 14.15 33.91
N PRO A 170 4.83 13.37 34.12
CA PRO A 170 4.77 12.33 35.15
C PRO A 170 5.96 11.35 35.06
N ASP A 171 6.36 10.80 36.21
CA ASP A 171 7.51 9.90 36.34
C ASP A 171 7.49 8.70 35.37
N GLU A 172 6.30 8.19 35.05
CA GLU A 172 6.15 7.02 34.19
C GLU A 172 6.70 7.22 32.78
N TYR A 173 6.57 8.42 32.20
CA TYR A 173 7.08 8.71 30.84
C TYR A 173 8.59 8.88 30.82
N ARG A 174 9.19 9.18 31.97
CA ARG A 174 10.64 9.39 32.10
C ARG A 174 11.39 8.08 32.32
N ALA A 175 10.68 7.00 32.66
CA ALA A 175 11.20 5.67 32.81
C ALA A 175 11.20 4.90 31.48
N SER A 176 12.24 4.11 31.24
CA SER A 176 12.31 3.16 30.12
C SER A 176 12.01 3.71 28.71
N PRO A 177 12.68 4.80 28.28
CA PRO A 177 12.50 5.33 26.93
C PRO A 177 12.89 4.30 25.87
N ILE A 178 12.09 4.20 24.80
CA ILE A 178 12.37 3.34 23.65
C ILE A 178 13.21 4.13 22.64
N LEU A 179 14.26 3.50 22.10
CA LEU A 179 15.19 4.13 21.17
C LEU A 179 14.93 3.68 19.73
N MET A 180 14.62 4.63 18.85
CA MET A 180 14.44 4.41 17.41
C MET A 180 15.61 5.06 16.64
N ALA A 181 16.55 4.24 16.16
CA ALA A 181 17.72 4.70 15.42
C ALA A 181 17.45 5.12 13.96
N ARG A 182 16.21 4.98 13.49
CA ARG A 182 15.70 5.56 12.25
C ARG A 182 14.18 5.63 12.31
N SER A 183 13.60 6.70 11.78
CA SER A 183 12.15 6.84 11.62
C SER A 183 11.83 7.74 10.43
N GLU A 184 10.75 7.46 9.70
CA GLU A 184 10.14 8.37 8.73
C GLU A 184 8.96 9.08 9.40
N SER A 185 9.29 10.04 10.27
CA SER A 185 8.31 10.94 10.88
C SER A 185 8.85 12.37 10.92
N LEU A 186 7.97 13.33 11.24
CA LEU A 186 8.35 14.71 11.59
C LEU A 186 9.40 14.75 12.72
N GLN A 187 9.47 13.70 13.53
CA GLN A 187 10.54 13.45 14.51
C GLN A 187 11.45 12.32 14.00
N THR A 188 12.45 12.68 13.19
CA THR A 188 13.38 11.71 12.59
C THR A 188 14.45 11.26 13.60
N GLY A 189 14.69 9.95 13.70
CA GLY A 189 15.79 9.35 14.45
C GLY A 189 16.98 8.99 13.57
N THR A 190 18.18 8.95 14.16
CA THR A 190 19.40 8.39 13.56
C THR A 190 20.13 7.49 14.56
N ALA A 191 21.11 6.72 14.11
CA ALA A 191 21.97 5.94 15.02
C ALA A 191 22.77 6.83 15.99
N GLU A 192 23.03 8.09 15.64
CA GLU A 192 23.65 9.08 16.53
C GLU A 192 22.67 9.71 17.51
N HIS A 193 21.52 10.09 16.97
CA HIS A 193 20.47 10.85 17.62
C HIS A 193 19.18 10.06 17.48
N PRO A 194 19.02 8.95 18.23
CA PRO A 194 17.83 8.13 18.11
C PRO A 194 16.60 8.93 18.53
N ARG A 195 15.50 8.73 17.82
CA ARG A 195 14.19 9.19 18.26
C ARG A 195 13.84 8.46 19.54
N LEU A 196 13.29 9.17 20.51
CA LEU A 196 12.90 8.64 21.80
C LEU A 196 11.38 8.53 21.85
N LEU A 197 10.86 7.35 22.19
CA LEU A 197 9.44 7.20 22.54
C LEU A 197 9.30 7.09 24.05
N LEU A 198 8.45 7.96 24.60
CA LEU A 198 8.10 8.04 26.02
C LEU A 198 6.63 7.66 26.14
N ALA A 199 6.35 6.40 26.49
CA ALA A 199 5.00 5.86 26.59
C ALA A 199 4.48 5.92 28.03
N SER A 200 3.16 6.08 28.20
CA SER A 200 2.50 5.82 29.47
C SER A 200 2.45 4.32 29.76
N LYS A 201 2.19 3.95 31.03
CA LYS A 201 2.09 2.54 31.45
C LYS A 201 1.09 1.70 30.65
N ASN A 202 0.07 2.34 30.10
CA ASN A 202 -1.01 1.69 29.34
C ASN A 202 -0.98 2.03 27.83
N ALA A 203 0.09 2.67 27.35
CA ALA A 203 0.29 3.10 25.98
C ALA A 203 -0.82 4.02 25.39
N ARG A 204 -1.71 4.59 26.22
CA ARG A 204 -2.73 5.56 25.76
C ARG A 204 -2.15 6.92 25.40
N SER A 205 -0.90 7.18 25.78
CA SER A 205 -0.19 8.42 25.47
C SER A 205 1.26 8.08 25.19
N VAL A 206 1.78 8.53 24.05
CA VAL A 206 3.18 8.34 23.68
C VAL A 206 3.74 9.65 23.13
N PHE A 207 4.75 10.19 23.78
CA PHE A 207 5.51 11.33 23.30
C PHE A 207 6.72 10.86 22.50
N SER A 208 6.94 11.50 21.36
CA SER A 208 7.99 11.16 20.42
C SER A 208 8.90 12.37 20.21
N ILE A 209 10.20 12.16 20.44
CA ILE A 209 11.20 13.23 20.46
C ILE A 209 12.35 12.92 19.50
N GLY A 210 12.64 13.84 18.59
CA GLY A 210 13.88 13.88 17.80
C GLY A 210 14.88 14.83 18.44
N PRO A 211 15.99 14.35 19.03
CA PRO A 211 16.88 15.19 19.85
C PRO A 211 17.82 16.10 19.03
N ALA A 212 17.77 16.05 17.69
CA ALA A 212 18.62 16.82 16.81
C ALA A 212 17.89 17.18 15.50
N PRO A 213 18.26 18.30 14.83
CA PRO A 213 17.71 18.65 13.53
C PRO A 213 18.14 17.65 12.45
N HIS A 214 17.30 17.47 11.42
CA HIS A 214 17.57 16.52 10.35
C HIS A 214 17.25 17.07 8.96
N ALA A 215 18.24 17.05 8.05
CA ALA A 215 18.13 17.64 6.72
C ALA A 215 17.17 16.91 5.76
N SER A 216 16.89 15.61 6.01
CA SER A 216 16.01 14.83 5.12
C SER A 216 14.52 15.11 5.28
N TYR A 217 14.10 15.87 6.31
CA TYR A 217 12.69 16.23 6.53
C TYR A 217 12.58 17.73 6.84
N PRO A 218 12.18 18.57 5.85
CA PRO A 218 12.15 20.03 5.98
C PRO A 218 11.27 20.58 7.13
N GLY A 219 10.33 19.78 7.67
CA GLY A 219 9.46 20.16 8.78
C GLY A 219 9.93 19.75 10.17
N SER A 220 10.97 18.90 10.26
CA SER A 220 11.48 18.39 11.53
C SER A 220 12.23 19.48 12.30
N HIS A 221 11.99 19.58 13.61
CA HIS A 221 12.66 20.55 14.48
C HIS A 221 12.86 19.99 15.89
N PRO A 222 14.02 20.19 16.55
CA PRO A 222 14.32 19.62 17.86
C PRO A 222 13.47 20.19 19.01
N ASP A 223 12.79 21.32 18.81
CA ASP A 223 11.86 21.92 19.80
C ASP A 223 10.39 21.56 19.57
N VAL A 224 10.14 20.54 18.73
CA VAL A 224 8.81 20.01 18.46
C VAL A 224 8.72 18.60 19.03
N ILE A 225 7.58 18.24 19.58
CA ILE A 225 7.29 16.89 20.08
C ILE A 225 6.06 16.36 19.34
N GLU A 226 6.17 15.17 18.77
CA GLU A 226 5.02 14.46 18.23
C GLU A 226 4.33 13.73 19.39
N TYR A 227 3.02 13.86 19.50
CA TYR A 227 2.25 13.28 20.60
C TYR A 227 1.13 12.40 20.06
N MET A 228 1.19 11.12 20.39
CA MET A 228 0.14 10.14 20.07
C MET A 228 -0.77 9.93 21.28
N GLN A 229 -2.06 10.03 21.05
CA GLN A 229 -3.11 9.84 22.05
C GLN A 229 -4.10 8.77 21.59
N TRP A 230 -4.49 7.86 22.48
CA TRP A 230 -5.69 7.03 22.26
C TRP A 230 -6.95 7.80 22.66
N ASP A 231 -7.86 7.98 21.71
CA ASP A 231 -9.18 8.55 21.94
C ASP A 231 -10.22 7.43 22.11
N GLU A 232 -10.73 7.31 23.33
CA GLU A 232 -11.72 6.31 23.68
C GLU A 232 -13.08 6.55 23.02
N ALA A 233 -13.49 7.81 22.85
CA ALA A 233 -14.80 8.14 22.28
C ALA A 233 -14.87 7.76 20.81
N THR A 234 -13.74 7.89 20.11
CA THR A 234 -13.65 7.60 18.67
C THR A 234 -12.96 6.29 18.37
N LYS A 235 -12.49 5.54 19.38
CA LYS A 235 -11.70 4.30 19.23
C LYS A 235 -10.61 4.46 18.17
N ASN A 236 -9.83 5.52 18.30
CA ASN A 236 -8.86 5.94 17.30
C ASN A 236 -7.59 6.50 17.92
N PHE A 237 -6.48 6.39 17.21
CA PHE A 237 -5.28 7.13 17.58
C PHE A 237 -5.35 8.55 17.01
N ARG A 238 -5.04 9.53 17.85
CA ARG A 238 -4.92 10.94 17.48
C ARG A 238 -3.45 11.33 17.57
N PHE A 239 -3.01 12.16 16.63
CA PHE A 239 -1.63 12.60 16.54
C PHE A 239 -1.59 14.12 16.56
N HIS A 240 -0.76 14.67 17.44
CA HIS A 240 -0.65 16.09 17.71
C HIS A 240 0.80 16.53 17.56
N GLU A 241 1.00 17.82 17.30
CA GLU A 241 2.33 18.43 17.26
C GLU A 241 2.44 19.47 18.39
N ILE A 242 3.32 19.24 19.36
CA ILE A 242 3.57 20.17 20.46
C ILE A 242 4.75 21.06 20.09
N ILE A 243 4.52 22.37 20.03
CA ILE A 243 5.52 23.36 19.65
C ILE A 243 5.93 24.13 20.91
N LEU A 244 7.18 23.96 21.36
CA LEU A 244 7.64 24.52 22.64
C LEU A 244 8.16 25.96 22.54
N THR A 245 8.51 26.42 21.35
CA THR A 245 9.01 27.76 21.05
C THR A 245 8.61 28.18 19.64
N ALA A 246 8.65 29.47 19.32
CA ALA A 246 8.37 29.94 17.97
C ALA A 246 9.42 29.43 16.98
N ILE A 247 8.96 28.87 15.85
CA ILE A 247 9.80 28.31 14.79
C ILE A 247 9.58 29.15 13.53
N PRO A 248 10.64 29.68 12.89
CA PRO A 248 10.50 30.43 11.64
C PRO A 248 10.02 29.53 10.49
N ALA A 249 9.69 30.13 9.35
CA ALA A 249 9.36 29.36 8.15
C ALA A 249 10.52 28.44 7.74
N MET A 250 10.20 27.20 7.33
CA MET A 250 11.19 26.20 6.92
C MET A 250 10.80 25.63 5.55
N GLY A 251 11.46 26.09 4.49
CA GLY A 251 11.10 25.72 3.11
C GLY A 251 9.68 26.19 2.77
N SER A 252 8.79 25.26 2.37
CA SER A 252 7.38 25.54 2.10
C SER A 252 6.47 25.49 3.34
N ILE A 253 7.02 25.20 4.53
CA ILE A 253 6.25 25.09 5.77
C ILE A 253 6.19 26.48 6.42
N PRO A 254 4.98 27.00 6.74
CA PRO A 254 4.81 28.33 7.33
C PRO A 254 5.40 28.41 8.75
N PRO A 255 5.64 29.63 9.27
CA PRO A 255 6.06 29.82 10.66
C PRO A 255 5.09 29.15 11.64
N ARG A 256 5.63 28.61 12.74
CA ARG A 256 4.86 27.92 13.79
C ARG A 256 5.04 28.63 15.13
N THR A 257 3.94 28.92 15.80
CA THR A 257 3.93 29.53 17.14
C THR A 257 3.91 28.47 18.24
N ARG A 258 4.18 28.87 19.49
CA ARG A 258 4.16 27.98 20.64
C ARG A 258 2.73 27.64 21.05
N HIS A 259 2.28 26.41 20.77
CA HIS A 259 0.98 25.83 21.15
C HIS A 259 1.02 24.31 20.90
N ILE A 260 -0.06 23.59 21.18
CA ILE A 260 -0.27 22.24 20.64
C ILE A 260 -1.19 22.27 19.41
N GLU A 261 -0.66 21.88 18.26
CA GLU A 261 -1.44 21.65 17.05
C GLU A 261 -2.19 20.32 17.20
N LYS A 262 -3.51 20.39 17.41
CA LYS A 262 -4.34 19.21 17.67
C LYS A 262 -4.73 18.53 16.36
N ASP A 263 -4.67 17.19 16.32
CA ASP A 263 -5.01 16.41 15.11
C ASP A 263 -4.26 16.92 13.87
N ASP A 264 -2.96 17.15 14.04
CA ASP A 264 -2.14 17.75 13.01
C ASP A 264 -2.28 16.95 11.70
N VAL A 265 -2.75 17.63 10.66
CA VAL A 265 -3.00 17.05 9.35
C VAL A 265 -1.73 16.44 8.74
N LYS A 266 -0.55 16.96 9.10
CA LYS A 266 0.75 16.41 8.70
C LYS A 266 0.95 15.00 9.30
N CYS A 267 0.53 14.80 10.55
CA CYS A 267 0.62 13.51 11.22
C CYS A 267 -0.42 12.52 10.67
N SER A 268 -1.69 12.93 10.51
CA SER A 268 -2.73 12.04 9.94
C SER A 268 -2.38 11.54 8.53
N SER A 269 -1.61 12.33 7.76
CA SER A 269 -1.08 11.92 6.45
C SER A 269 -0.05 10.79 6.54
N CYS A 270 0.70 10.69 7.64
CA CYS A 270 1.66 9.59 7.89
C CYS A 270 1.04 8.39 8.64
N HIS A 271 -0.14 8.58 9.24
CA HIS A 271 -0.71 7.64 10.22
C HIS A 271 -2.09 7.06 9.86
N SER A 272 -2.77 7.52 8.79
CA SER A 272 -4.14 7.07 8.47
C SER A 272 -4.24 5.79 7.62
N THR A 273 -5.30 5.00 7.83
CA THR A 273 -5.76 3.93 6.93
C THR A 273 -7.02 4.43 6.21
N ARG A 274 -7.02 4.58 4.88
CA ARG A 274 -8.27 4.89 4.17
C ARG A 274 -8.86 3.61 3.55
N ASN A 275 -10.18 3.54 3.62
CA ASN A 275 -11.09 2.60 2.95
C ASN A 275 -12.49 3.16 3.20
N VAL A 276 -13.01 4.03 2.34
CA VAL A 276 -14.44 4.35 2.33
C VAL A 276 -14.91 4.52 0.89
N LEU A 277 -16.09 3.97 0.60
CA LEU A 277 -16.79 4.02 -0.67
C LEU A 277 -17.57 5.34 -0.77
N ASN A 278 -17.43 6.05 -1.89
CA ASN A 278 -18.28 7.18 -2.22
C ASN A 278 -19.64 6.68 -2.73
N ARG A 279 -20.74 7.12 -2.09
CA ARG A 279 -22.12 6.72 -2.42
C ARG A 279 -22.98 7.85 -2.97
N THR A 280 -22.40 9.02 -3.26
CA THR A 280 -23.18 10.18 -3.70
C THR A 280 -22.59 10.82 -4.96
N GLY A 281 -23.42 11.61 -5.66
CA GLY A 281 -23.04 12.30 -6.88
C GLY A 281 -22.28 13.62 -6.68
N ILE A 282 -21.66 13.84 -5.51
CA ILE A 282 -20.97 15.09 -5.15
C ILE A 282 -19.44 14.84 -5.03
N PRO A 283 -18.56 15.74 -5.53
CA PRO A 283 -17.10 15.68 -5.37
C PRO A 283 -16.63 15.69 -3.92
N GLY A 284 -15.79 14.70 -3.57
CA GLY A 284 -15.25 14.46 -2.23
C GLY A 284 -15.82 13.19 -1.59
N THR A 285 -15.10 12.64 -0.59
CA THR A 285 -15.80 11.90 0.46
C THR A 285 -16.54 12.95 1.28
N ASP A 286 -17.84 12.79 1.43
CA ASP A 286 -18.62 13.53 2.41
C ASP A 286 -18.13 13.16 3.80
N GLY A 287 -17.09 13.88 4.23
CA GLY A 287 -16.76 14.11 5.62
C GLY A 287 -17.93 14.80 6.29
N ILE A 288 -18.96 14.00 6.62
CA ILE A 288 -20.10 14.19 7.53
C ILE A 288 -21.47 14.24 6.80
N PRO A 289 -22.43 13.36 7.17
CA PRO A 289 -23.45 13.74 8.15
C PRO A 289 -23.07 13.19 9.53
N ALA A 290 -23.40 13.94 10.57
CA ALA A 290 -22.83 13.86 11.92
C ALA A 290 -22.41 12.44 12.37
N GLY A 291 -21.09 12.18 12.44
CA GLY A 291 -20.54 11.31 13.46
C GLY A 291 -20.34 9.81 13.20
N VAL A 292 -20.33 9.26 11.98
CA VAL A 292 -20.27 7.78 11.84
C VAL A 292 -18.91 7.20 11.40
N LEU A 293 -18.05 7.90 10.65
CA LEU A 293 -16.76 7.31 10.23
C LEU A 293 -15.56 8.26 10.15
N LYS A 294 -14.77 8.29 11.23
CA LYS A 294 -13.51 9.04 11.31
C LYS A 294 -12.37 8.23 10.68
N THR A 295 -11.48 8.87 9.91
CA THR A 295 -10.23 8.25 9.42
C THR A 295 -9.52 7.58 10.58
N LYS A 296 -9.37 6.25 10.51
CA LYS A 296 -8.67 5.51 11.56
C LYS A 296 -7.19 5.68 11.37
N ASN A 297 -6.55 6.34 12.33
CA ASN A 297 -5.12 6.40 12.38
C ASN A 297 -4.58 5.21 13.15
N LYS A 298 -3.33 4.88 12.88
CA LYS A 298 -2.54 3.90 13.61
C LYS A 298 -1.13 4.45 13.81
N PRO A 299 -0.43 3.99 14.86
CA PRO A 299 1.00 4.24 14.99
C PRO A 299 1.70 3.83 13.69
N ASN A 300 2.67 4.64 13.26
CA ASN A 300 3.52 4.31 12.13
C ASN A 300 4.85 3.72 12.64
N TRP A 301 4.78 2.91 13.69
CA TRP A 301 5.91 2.21 14.28
C TRP A 301 5.61 0.72 14.15
N ASP A 302 6.62 -0.09 13.85
CA ASP A 302 6.48 -1.55 13.74
C ASP A 302 7.55 -2.17 14.65
N PRO A 303 7.20 -3.14 15.51
CA PRO A 303 8.14 -3.77 16.44
C PRO A 303 9.31 -4.48 15.76
N TYR A 304 9.29 -4.60 14.43
CA TYR A 304 10.29 -5.31 13.64
C TYR A 304 10.73 -4.55 12.38
N ASP A 305 10.30 -3.31 12.17
CA ASP A 305 10.70 -2.53 10.98
C ASP A 305 12.19 -2.21 10.99
N SER A 306 12.90 -2.88 10.10
CA SER A 306 14.32 -2.64 9.84
C SER A 306 14.46 -2.17 8.41
N TRP A 307 15.36 -1.23 8.20
CA TRP A 307 15.62 -0.67 6.88
C TRP A 307 16.93 -1.26 6.35
N GLY A 308 17.12 -1.27 5.03
CA GLY A 308 18.42 -1.62 4.45
C GLY A 308 19.53 -0.78 5.11
N GLY A 309 20.51 -1.45 5.71
CA GLY A 309 21.55 -0.86 6.55
C GLY A 309 21.32 -0.95 8.06
N MET A 310 20.18 -1.42 8.58
CA MET A 310 19.83 -1.35 10.01
C MET A 310 19.63 -2.70 10.70
N LEU A 311 20.25 -2.87 11.87
CA LEU A 311 19.83 -3.92 12.81
C LEU A 311 18.40 -3.62 13.30
N PRO A 312 17.50 -4.62 13.36
CA PRO A 312 16.10 -4.46 13.72
C PRO A 312 15.90 -4.05 15.18
N PHE A 313 14.64 -3.75 15.52
CA PHE A 313 14.09 -3.41 16.84
C PHE A 313 14.39 -4.40 17.99
N ASN A 314 15.36 -5.31 17.85
CA ASN A 314 15.90 -6.20 18.89
C ASN A 314 16.57 -5.47 20.08
N ARG A 315 16.40 -4.15 20.20
CA ARG A 315 17.04 -3.33 21.25
C ARG A 315 16.47 -3.53 22.64
N ASP A 316 15.41 -4.31 22.78
CA ASP A 316 14.93 -4.78 24.07
C ASP A 316 15.89 -5.75 24.75
N ARG A 317 16.88 -6.29 24.03
CA ARG A 317 17.99 -7.05 24.61
C ARG A 317 19.33 -6.52 24.14
N LEU A 318 20.19 -6.16 25.09
CA LEU A 318 21.54 -5.67 24.83
C LEU A 318 22.54 -6.80 25.03
N TYR A 319 23.19 -7.21 23.95
CA TYR A 319 24.25 -8.22 23.97
C TYR A 319 25.62 -7.60 24.25
N GLN A 320 26.43 -8.27 25.06
CA GLN A 320 27.81 -7.88 25.32
C GLN A 320 28.59 -7.78 23.99
N GLY A 321 29.23 -6.63 23.75
CA GLY A 321 30.04 -6.39 22.54
C GLY A 321 29.26 -6.03 21.27
N SER A 322 27.94 -5.81 21.34
CA SER A 322 27.11 -5.40 20.20
C SER A 322 27.21 -3.90 19.84
N VAL A 323 26.76 -3.54 18.64
CA VAL A 323 26.61 -2.12 18.25
C VAL A 323 25.51 -1.43 19.07
N ASP A 324 24.48 -2.17 19.48
CA ASP A 324 23.37 -1.61 20.27
C ASP A 324 23.79 -1.25 21.69
N ILE A 325 24.64 -2.08 22.33
CA ILE A 325 25.22 -1.72 23.63
C ILE A 325 26.16 -0.51 23.52
N ALA A 326 26.93 -0.38 22.43
CA ALA A 326 27.77 0.79 22.19
C ALA A 326 26.96 2.07 21.97
N ALA A 327 25.88 2.00 21.19
CA ALA A 327 24.96 3.11 20.98
C ALA A 327 24.23 3.51 22.28
N PHE A 328 23.79 2.51 23.08
CA PHE A 328 23.18 2.74 24.39
C PHE A 328 24.17 3.42 25.36
N ARG A 329 25.39 2.91 25.45
CA ARG A 329 26.48 3.50 26.26
C ARG A 329 26.77 4.94 25.86
N LYS A 330 26.84 5.22 24.55
CA LYS A 330 27.05 6.57 24.03
C LYS A 330 25.89 7.50 24.41
N LEU A 331 24.65 7.10 24.16
CA LEU A 331 23.47 7.94 24.35
C LEU A 331 23.23 8.28 25.83
N PHE A 332 23.32 7.29 26.72
CA PHE A 332 22.99 7.49 28.13
C PHE A 332 24.16 7.92 29.01
N ASN A 333 25.34 8.14 28.44
CA ASN A 333 26.47 8.73 29.13
C ASN A 333 26.45 10.27 28.98
N PRO A 334 26.26 11.04 30.07
CA PRO A 334 26.28 12.49 30.02
C PRO A 334 27.59 13.08 29.47
N TRP A 335 28.74 12.40 29.64
CA TRP A 335 30.04 12.88 29.14
C TRP A 335 30.12 12.90 27.62
N THR A 336 29.42 12.00 26.95
CA THR A 336 29.29 12.03 25.48
C THR A 336 28.73 13.38 25.01
N TRP A 337 27.76 13.92 25.75
CA TRP A 337 26.97 15.08 25.35
C TRP A 337 27.37 16.35 26.07
N ARG A 338 28.52 16.37 26.74
CA ARG A 338 28.99 17.53 27.52
C ARG A 338 29.01 18.83 26.72
N THR A 339 29.34 18.75 25.42
CA THR A 339 29.39 19.89 24.50
C THR A 339 28.07 20.15 23.76
N GLN A 340 27.04 19.33 24.00
CA GLN A 340 25.70 19.44 23.41
C GLN A 340 24.64 19.54 24.53
N PRO A 341 24.49 20.72 25.15
CA PRO A 341 23.70 20.88 26.37
C PRO A 341 22.22 20.49 26.19
N ALA A 342 21.63 20.70 25.01
CA ALA A 342 20.24 20.31 24.75
C ALA A 342 20.02 18.78 24.84
N VAL A 343 20.91 17.99 24.24
CA VAL A 343 20.85 16.52 24.27
C VAL A 343 21.21 16.01 25.66
N ARG A 344 22.25 16.57 26.30
CA ARG A 344 22.64 16.24 27.67
C ARG A 344 21.47 16.46 28.64
N GLN A 345 20.87 17.65 28.65
CA GLN A 345 19.78 17.99 29.56
C GLN A 345 18.55 17.09 29.35
N LEU A 346 18.27 16.69 28.11
CA LEU A 346 17.22 15.70 27.80
C LEU A 346 17.55 14.34 28.42
N VAL A 347 18.75 13.80 28.17
CA VAL A 347 19.20 12.51 28.73
C VAL A 347 19.18 12.52 30.26
N GLU A 348 19.49 13.65 30.89
CA GLU A 348 19.42 13.83 32.34
C GLU A 348 18.00 13.71 32.92
N GLN A 349 16.95 13.95 32.12
CA GLN A 349 15.57 13.78 32.57
C GLN A 349 15.06 12.36 32.42
N LEU A 350 15.82 11.49 31.75
CA LEU A 350 15.44 10.11 31.46
C LEU A 350 16.10 9.14 32.44
N ARG A 351 15.37 8.08 32.78
CA ARG A 351 15.89 6.97 33.56
C ARG A 351 16.40 5.86 32.65
N LEU A 352 17.49 5.21 33.06
CA LEU A 352 18.01 4.02 32.37
C LEU A 352 17.00 2.86 32.38
N GLN A 353 16.22 2.75 33.45
CA GLN A 353 15.29 1.66 33.73
C GLN A 353 14.21 2.09 34.73
N PRO A 354 13.15 1.28 34.95
CA PRO A 354 12.10 1.59 35.91
C PRO A 354 12.61 1.59 37.37
N PRO A 355 12.36 2.65 38.16
CA PRO A 355 12.80 2.71 39.55
C PRO A 355 12.17 1.63 40.43
N GLY A 356 12.98 0.97 41.27
CA GLY A 356 12.50 0.02 42.29
C GLY A 356 11.93 -1.30 41.74
N ARG A 357 11.94 -1.52 40.41
CA ARG A 357 11.41 -2.74 39.81
C ARG A 357 12.38 -3.92 39.89
N LEU A 358 13.67 -3.67 39.66
CA LEU A 358 14.69 -4.71 39.73
C LEU A 358 15.32 -4.73 41.13
N PRO A 359 15.40 -5.90 41.81
CA PRO A 359 16.12 -6.02 43.06
C PRO A 359 17.63 -5.77 42.83
N ALA A 360 18.32 -5.31 43.89
CA ALA A 360 19.77 -5.14 43.85
C ALA A 360 20.47 -6.47 43.46
N GLY A 361 21.43 -6.39 42.54
CA GLY A 361 22.13 -7.57 42.02
C GLY A 361 21.39 -8.34 40.93
N SER A 362 20.23 -7.87 40.47
CA SER A 362 19.53 -8.46 39.32
C SER A 362 20.45 -8.58 38.09
N PRO A 363 20.41 -9.70 37.34
CA PRO A 363 21.17 -9.88 36.10
C PRO A 363 20.66 -8.98 34.97
N HIS A 364 19.69 -8.11 35.23
CA HIS A 364 19.17 -7.13 34.27
C HIS A 364 19.32 -5.69 34.74
N LEU A 365 19.95 -5.46 35.90
CA LEU A 365 20.15 -4.11 36.44
C LEU A 365 21.17 -3.33 35.61
N ILE A 366 20.85 -2.07 35.32
CA ILE A 366 21.68 -1.11 34.60
C ILE A 366 21.86 0.14 35.47
N THR A 367 23.09 0.54 35.77
CA THR A 367 23.37 1.76 36.57
C THR A 367 24.33 2.68 35.83
N ARG A 368 24.61 3.89 36.34
CA ARG A 368 25.71 4.75 35.88
C ARG A 368 26.81 4.80 36.93
N TYR A 369 28.07 4.72 36.54
CA TYR A 369 29.18 4.89 37.50
C TYR A 369 29.15 6.27 38.19
N GLN A 370 29.57 6.32 39.45
CA GLN A 370 29.86 7.54 40.21
C GLN A 370 31.37 7.68 40.43
N GLY A 371 31.99 8.67 39.78
CA GLY A 371 33.40 9.08 40.01
C GLY A 371 34.47 8.43 39.10
N GLY A 372 35.65 9.06 39.07
CA GLY A 372 36.81 8.62 38.28
C GLY A 372 36.68 8.80 36.75
N PRO A 373 37.59 8.21 35.95
CA PRO A 373 37.60 8.34 34.48
C PRO A 373 36.34 7.83 33.75
N ASN A 374 35.53 6.98 34.40
CA ASN A 374 34.34 6.36 33.83
C ASN A 374 33.03 6.87 34.42
N ASP A 375 33.08 7.92 35.25
CA ASP A 375 31.91 8.54 35.87
C ASP A 375 30.78 8.76 34.85
N GLY A 376 29.52 8.48 35.17
CA GLY A 376 28.37 8.61 34.25
C GLY A 376 28.25 7.57 33.14
N THR A 377 29.21 6.66 32.98
CA THR A 377 29.14 5.58 32.00
C THR A 377 28.11 4.53 32.43
N PRO A 378 27.22 4.05 31.53
CA PRO A 378 26.32 2.94 31.86
C PRO A 378 27.07 1.64 32.18
N ARG A 379 26.70 1.01 33.29
CA ARG A 379 27.16 -0.29 33.81
C ARG A 379 26.07 -1.33 33.63
N PHE A 380 26.39 -2.46 33.01
CA PHE A 380 25.48 -3.60 32.85
C PHE A 380 25.81 -4.73 33.83
N SER A 381 24.85 -5.60 34.09
CA SER A 381 25.00 -6.73 35.01
C SER A 381 26.12 -7.72 34.64
N PHE A 382 26.43 -7.87 33.35
CA PHE A 382 27.55 -8.71 32.89
C PHE A 382 28.91 -8.02 32.95
N ASP A 383 28.99 -6.77 33.40
CA ASP A 383 30.25 -6.06 33.65
C ASP A 383 30.78 -6.50 35.04
N THR A 384 31.52 -7.61 35.08
CA THR A 384 32.05 -8.26 36.31
C THR A 384 33.17 -7.49 37.04
N SER A 385 33.68 -6.41 36.44
CA SER A 385 34.66 -5.48 37.02
C SER A 385 34.34 -4.03 36.58
N PRO A 386 34.98 -2.96 37.10
CA PRO A 386 34.80 -1.59 36.61
C PRO A 386 34.88 -1.56 35.08
N PRO A 387 34.14 -0.66 34.43
CA PRO A 387 33.83 -0.83 33.02
C PRO A 387 35.11 -0.79 32.22
N VAL A 388 35.11 -1.53 31.13
CA VAL A 388 36.14 -1.42 30.11
C VAL A 388 36.13 0.04 29.63
N THR A 389 37.14 0.82 30.01
CA THR A 389 37.34 2.25 29.66
C THR A 389 37.59 2.44 28.16
N VAL A 390 37.84 1.32 27.50
CA VAL A 390 38.03 1.09 26.07
C VAL A 390 37.06 -0.02 25.71
N GLU A 391 36.44 0.01 24.54
CA GLU A 391 35.58 -1.09 24.09
C GLU A 391 36.32 -2.45 24.18
N PRO A 392 35.75 -3.50 24.81
CA PRO A 392 36.45 -4.76 25.00
C PRO A 392 36.86 -5.39 23.67
N VAL A 393 38.12 -5.85 23.57
CA VAL A 393 38.57 -6.68 22.46
C VAL A 393 37.80 -8.01 22.54
N PRO A 394 37.06 -8.42 21.48
CA PRO A 394 36.24 -9.63 21.53
C PRO A 394 37.09 -10.89 21.77
N SER A 395 36.65 -11.77 22.66
CA SER A 395 37.20 -13.12 22.84
C SER A 395 36.09 -14.17 22.80
N GLY A 396 36.23 -15.17 21.90
CA GLY A 396 35.35 -16.35 21.85
C GLY A 396 35.26 -16.96 20.44
N PRO A 397 35.38 -18.31 20.28
CA PRO A 397 35.32 -18.95 18.97
C PRO A 397 33.86 -19.30 18.60
N SER A 398 33.25 -18.45 17.76
CA SER A 398 32.15 -18.69 16.79
C SER A 398 31.30 -17.41 16.62
N SER A 399 31.71 -16.53 15.70
CA SER A 399 31.06 -15.24 15.44
C SER A 399 31.21 -14.81 13.98
N ILE A 400 30.24 -14.04 13.45
CA ILE A 400 30.34 -13.34 12.16
C ILE A 400 30.96 -11.96 12.43
N THR A 401 32.00 -11.60 11.67
CA THR A 401 32.87 -10.43 11.92
C THR A 401 32.50 -9.24 11.02
N THR A 402 32.23 -8.05 11.57
CA THR A 402 32.17 -6.74 10.87
C THR A 402 32.59 -5.58 11.80
N ALA A 403 33.56 -4.75 11.38
CA ALA A 403 34.19 -3.67 12.18
C ALA A 403 33.33 -2.42 12.45
N TYR A 404 33.37 -1.94 13.70
CA TYR A 404 32.98 -0.60 14.14
C TYR A 404 33.91 -0.08 15.25
N ALA A 405 34.20 1.22 15.23
CA ALA A 405 34.85 1.95 16.33
C ALA A 405 34.09 3.25 16.59
N PHE A 406 33.71 3.51 17.85
CA PHE A 406 32.88 4.67 18.23
C PHE A 406 33.58 5.71 19.10
N ASN A 407 34.92 5.76 19.09
CA ASN A 407 35.69 6.65 19.93
C ASN A 407 37.02 7.10 19.28
N GLY A 408 36.92 8.04 18.33
CA GLY A 408 37.82 9.19 18.24
C GLY A 408 39.32 9.01 17.94
N LEU A 409 39.84 7.80 17.73
CA LEU A 409 41.24 7.58 17.33
C LEU A 409 41.33 6.87 15.98
N ALA A 410 42.06 7.48 15.06
CA ALA A 410 42.26 6.93 13.73
C ALA A 410 43.23 5.74 13.77
N GLY A 411 42.78 4.57 13.27
CA GLY A 411 43.68 3.56 12.70
C GLY A 411 44.06 2.34 13.55
N THR A 412 43.42 2.03 14.69
CA THR A 412 43.89 0.93 15.57
C THR A 412 42.84 -0.09 16.04
N GLY A 413 41.62 -0.12 15.48
CA GLY A 413 40.61 -1.14 15.81
C GLY A 413 40.55 -2.29 14.78
N ALA A 414 40.65 -3.54 15.23
CA ALA A 414 40.34 -4.71 14.41
C ALA A 414 38.83 -4.98 14.37
N LEU A 415 38.37 -5.74 13.37
CA LEU A 415 36.96 -6.03 13.11
C LEU A 415 36.20 -6.55 14.36
N THR A 416 35.11 -5.89 14.77
CA THR A 416 34.17 -6.35 15.81
C THR A 416 33.32 -7.51 15.30
N SER A 417 32.90 -8.43 16.16
CA SER A 417 32.07 -9.58 15.81
C SER A 417 30.88 -9.69 16.75
N VAL A 418 29.73 -10.14 16.23
CA VAL A 418 28.58 -10.51 17.07
C VAL A 418 28.73 -12.00 17.39
N THR A 419 28.99 -12.33 18.65
CA THR A 419 29.21 -13.71 19.11
C THR A 419 27.90 -14.35 19.54
N GLN A 420 27.60 -15.52 18.99
CA GLN A 420 26.47 -16.35 19.40
C GLN A 420 26.60 -16.74 20.89
N GLY A 421 25.52 -16.59 21.68
CA GLY A 421 25.46 -17.11 23.06
C GLY A 421 26.18 -16.28 24.14
N GLY A 422 26.58 -15.04 23.87
CA GLY A 422 27.17 -14.14 24.86
C GLY A 422 26.17 -13.65 25.92
N ASN A 423 26.69 -13.06 27.02
CA ASN A 423 25.86 -12.47 28.08
C ASN A 423 24.99 -11.33 27.53
N SER A 424 23.75 -11.21 28.02
CA SER A 424 22.80 -10.17 27.58
C SER A 424 21.98 -9.60 28.75
N VAL A 425 21.43 -8.40 28.54
CA VAL A 425 20.50 -7.72 29.46
C VAL A 425 19.23 -7.37 28.73
N THR A 426 18.07 -7.67 29.32
CA THR A 426 16.76 -7.24 28.81
C THR A 426 16.41 -5.86 29.36
N LEU A 427 15.87 -4.98 28.52
CA LEU A 427 15.41 -3.64 28.86
C LEU A 427 13.93 -3.69 29.25
N PHE A 428 13.65 -3.52 30.53
CA PHE A 428 12.31 -3.69 31.07
C PHE A 428 11.43 -2.44 30.99
N HIS A 429 10.14 -2.65 30.80
CA HIS A 429 9.08 -1.66 31.03
C HIS A 429 8.64 -1.67 32.51
N ASP A 430 7.79 -0.72 32.92
CA ASP A 430 7.23 -0.63 34.28
C ASP A 430 6.11 -1.66 34.57
N SER A 431 5.89 -2.63 33.68
CA SER A 431 4.97 -3.78 33.85
C SER A 431 5.55 -4.82 34.83
N PRO A 432 4.74 -5.73 35.40
CA PRO A 432 5.24 -6.82 36.25
C PRO A 432 6.33 -7.66 35.54
N ILE A 433 7.39 -8.02 36.26
CA ILE A 433 8.52 -8.82 35.73
C ILE A 433 8.11 -10.29 35.64
N THR A 434 7.20 -10.61 34.73
CA THR A 434 6.78 -12.00 34.48
C THR A 434 7.18 -12.52 33.11
N GLY A 435 7.68 -11.66 32.21
CA GLY A 435 8.13 -11.99 30.86
C GLY A 435 9.50 -11.43 30.50
N ASP A 436 10.12 -11.98 29.45
CA ASP A 436 11.41 -11.56 28.88
C ASP A 436 11.27 -10.72 27.60
N GLU A 437 10.06 -10.17 27.36
CA GLU A 437 9.62 -9.50 26.11
C GLU A 437 10.22 -8.10 25.93
N GLY A 438 10.57 -7.39 27.00
CA GLY A 438 11.21 -6.08 26.96
C GLY A 438 10.29 -4.92 26.52
N ARG A 439 10.80 -3.68 26.55
CA ARG A 439 9.97 -2.46 26.54
C ARG A 439 9.32 -2.08 25.19
N GLY A 440 9.96 -2.38 24.07
CA GLY A 440 9.44 -2.14 22.72
C GLY A 440 8.32 -3.10 22.37
N VAL A 441 8.52 -4.39 22.59
CA VAL A 441 7.47 -5.43 22.40
C VAL A 441 6.28 -5.14 23.32
N GLN A 442 6.54 -4.84 24.60
CA GLN A 442 5.50 -4.47 25.58
C GLN A 442 4.63 -3.28 25.13
N LEU A 443 5.20 -2.25 24.49
CA LEU A 443 4.41 -1.14 23.95
C LEU A 443 3.39 -1.64 22.94
N PHE A 444 3.78 -2.53 22.03
CA PHE A 444 2.87 -3.09 21.05
C PHE A 444 1.86 -4.04 21.67
N ASP A 445 2.21 -4.76 22.73
CA ASP A 445 1.25 -5.57 23.50
C ASP A 445 0.17 -4.72 24.19
N LEU A 446 0.55 -3.56 24.73
CA LEU A 446 -0.39 -2.60 25.34
C LEU A 446 -1.30 -1.91 24.32
N LEU A 447 -0.79 -1.67 23.12
CA LEU A 447 -1.61 -1.19 22.00
C LEU A 447 -2.47 -2.32 21.42
N GLY A 448 -1.96 -3.55 21.51
CA GLY A 448 -2.23 -4.61 20.55
C GLY A 448 -2.96 -5.81 21.11
N GLY A 449 -2.77 -6.32 22.33
CA GLY A 449 -3.58 -7.47 22.77
C GLY A 449 -3.18 -8.30 23.97
N LEU A 450 -1.88 -8.54 24.21
CA LEU A 450 -1.48 -9.40 25.32
C LEU A 450 -1.87 -8.76 26.67
N ASP A 451 -1.59 -7.46 26.80
CA ASP A 451 -1.93 -6.64 27.97
C ASP A 451 -2.87 -5.47 27.62
N GLY A 452 -3.24 -5.33 26.34
CA GLY A 452 -3.93 -4.19 25.75
C GLY A 452 -5.17 -4.56 24.95
N THR A 453 -6.02 -3.57 24.63
CA THR A 453 -7.22 -3.82 23.76
C THR A 453 -7.48 -2.72 22.73
N LEU A 454 -6.55 -1.77 22.55
CA LEU A 454 -6.82 -0.56 21.78
C LEU A 454 -6.98 -0.87 20.28
N ASN A 455 -6.10 -1.70 19.71
CA ASN A 455 -6.19 -2.10 18.31
C ASN A 455 -7.44 -2.94 18.02
N GLN A 456 -7.86 -3.82 18.94
CA GLN A 456 -9.09 -4.61 18.82
C GLN A 456 -10.32 -3.72 18.78
N ARG A 457 -10.39 -2.74 19.68
CA ARG A 457 -11.47 -1.74 19.70
C ARG A 457 -11.51 -0.96 18.38
N ARG A 458 -10.34 -0.55 17.87
CA ARG A 458 -10.20 0.13 16.57
C ARG A 458 -10.69 -0.74 15.41
N ILE A 459 -10.27 -2.01 15.35
CA ILE A 459 -10.68 -2.96 14.30
C ILE A 459 -12.17 -3.26 14.38
N ALA A 460 -12.73 -3.46 15.57
CA ALA A 460 -14.16 -3.68 15.76
C ALA A 460 -14.99 -2.48 15.27
N ASP A 461 -14.53 -1.28 15.59
CA ASP A 461 -15.13 -0.04 15.12
C ASP A 461 -14.99 0.11 13.60
N GLU A 462 -13.82 -0.20 13.04
CA GLU A 462 -13.58 -0.25 11.59
C GLU A 462 -14.55 -1.24 10.92
N LEU A 463 -14.75 -2.43 11.46
CA LEU A 463 -15.72 -3.41 10.95
C LEU A 463 -17.16 -2.93 11.05
N ALA A 464 -17.55 -2.34 12.18
CA ALA A 464 -18.89 -1.78 12.37
C ALA A 464 -19.17 -0.62 11.43
N SER A 465 -18.13 0.10 11.08
CA SER A 465 -18.19 1.20 10.17
C SER A 465 -18.18 0.77 8.70
N HIS A 466 -17.53 -0.35 8.41
CA HIS A 466 -17.64 -1.11 7.17
C HIS A 466 -18.89 -1.99 7.13
N ARG A 467 -19.92 -1.72 7.97
CA ARG A 467 -21.26 -2.37 7.91
C ARG A 467 -21.92 -2.37 6.54
N TRP A 468 -21.32 -1.66 5.58
CA TRP A 468 -21.61 -1.80 4.17
C TRP A 468 -20.32 -1.99 3.38
N ALA A 469 -19.82 -3.22 3.36
CA ALA A 469 -18.64 -3.64 2.62
C ALA A 469 -18.68 -3.08 1.18
N THR A 470 -17.51 -2.66 0.71
CA THR A 470 -17.37 -1.65 -0.34
C THR A 470 -17.16 -2.23 -1.75
N GLY A 471 -17.57 -3.48 -1.98
CA GLY A 471 -17.58 -4.07 -3.32
C GLY A 471 -18.84 -3.72 -4.12
N SER A 472 -19.02 -4.40 -5.25
CA SER A 472 -20.25 -4.37 -6.06
C SER A 472 -21.52 -4.81 -5.34
N VAL A 473 -21.41 -5.36 -4.12
CA VAL A 473 -22.55 -5.84 -3.31
C VAL A 473 -22.45 -5.31 -1.89
N PHE A 474 -23.56 -4.76 -1.40
CA PHE A 474 -23.68 -4.25 -0.04
C PHE A 474 -23.85 -5.40 0.94
N VAL A 475 -22.88 -5.53 1.85
CA VAL A 475 -22.87 -6.58 2.87
C VAL A 475 -22.43 -6.01 4.21
N ASP A 476 -23.05 -6.43 5.31
CA ASP A 476 -22.53 -6.18 6.65
C ASP A 476 -21.51 -7.27 7.04
N PRO A 477 -20.22 -6.93 7.24
CA PRO A 477 -19.19 -7.90 7.60
C PRO A 477 -19.22 -8.28 9.08
N ARG A 478 -19.98 -7.59 9.95
CA ARG A 478 -19.98 -7.85 11.41
C ARG A 478 -20.41 -9.28 11.76
N PRO A 479 -21.48 -9.88 11.20
CA PRO A 479 -21.86 -11.27 11.49
C PRO A 479 -20.78 -12.26 11.10
N VAL A 480 -20.15 -12.07 9.93
CA VAL A 480 -19.06 -12.91 9.44
C VAL A 480 -17.85 -12.78 10.36
N ALA A 481 -17.45 -11.56 10.69
CA ALA A 481 -16.33 -11.29 11.59
C ALA A 481 -16.55 -11.93 12.97
N LEU A 482 -17.74 -11.78 13.56
CA LEU A 482 -18.09 -12.34 14.86
C LEU A 482 -18.17 -13.88 14.82
N ALA A 483 -18.69 -14.46 13.74
CA ALA A 483 -18.71 -15.91 13.53
C ALA A 483 -17.30 -16.51 13.47
N ILE A 484 -16.36 -15.83 12.79
CA ILE A 484 -14.94 -16.21 12.78
C ILE A 484 -14.36 -16.12 14.20
N THR A 485 -14.55 -14.99 14.90
CA THR A 485 -14.02 -14.80 16.27
C THR A 485 -14.51 -15.88 17.22
N LYS A 486 -15.81 -16.18 17.22
CA LYS A 486 -16.42 -17.20 18.09
C LYS A 486 -16.05 -18.65 17.71
N GLY A 487 -15.40 -18.87 16.57
CA GLY A 487 -15.06 -20.21 16.08
C GLY A 487 -16.25 -20.96 15.49
N CYS A 488 -17.27 -20.24 15.02
CA CYS A 488 -18.40 -20.81 14.29
C CYS A 488 -18.01 -21.23 12.87
N LEU A 489 -16.87 -20.73 12.35
CA LEU A 489 -16.31 -21.09 11.06
C LEU A 489 -14.92 -21.70 11.26
N ILE A 490 -14.66 -22.83 10.62
CA ILE A 490 -13.41 -23.60 10.74
C ILE A 490 -12.89 -23.98 9.35
N ILE A 491 -11.55 -24.07 9.21
CA ILE A 491 -10.91 -24.53 7.98
C ILE A 491 -10.76 -26.06 8.05
N ASN A 492 -11.33 -26.76 7.08
CA ASN A 492 -11.07 -28.17 6.85
C ASN A 492 -9.97 -28.31 5.79
N THR A 493 -8.76 -28.56 6.28
CA THR A 493 -7.56 -28.59 5.43
C THR A 493 -7.54 -29.79 4.49
N ALA A 494 -8.12 -30.91 4.89
CA ALA A 494 -8.17 -32.14 4.08
C ALA A 494 -9.06 -31.97 2.85
N LEU A 495 -10.16 -31.23 3.00
CA LEU A 495 -11.11 -30.98 1.93
C LEU A 495 -10.86 -29.67 1.17
N ASN A 496 -9.88 -28.86 1.60
CA ASN A 496 -9.68 -27.49 1.12
C ASN A 496 -10.98 -26.67 1.21
N THR A 497 -11.68 -26.78 2.36
CA THR A 497 -13.00 -26.14 2.56
C THR A 497 -13.11 -25.33 3.84
N VAL A 498 -14.12 -24.46 3.90
CA VAL A 498 -14.58 -23.83 5.15
C VAL A 498 -15.88 -24.50 5.57
N GLN A 499 -15.96 -24.89 6.85
CA GLN A 499 -17.12 -25.55 7.45
C GLN A 499 -17.64 -24.72 8.63
N SER A 500 -18.93 -24.87 8.96
CA SER A 500 -19.50 -24.27 10.16
C SER A 500 -19.46 -25.23 11.35
N ASN A 501 -19.49 -24.65 12.55
CA ASN A 501 -19.68 -25.34 13.81
C ASN A 501 -20.82 -24.67 14.60
N PRO A 502 -21.99 -25.32 14.78
CA PRO A 502 -22.37 -26.65 14.28
C PRO A 502 -22.50 -26.70 12.74
N ALA A 503 -22.46 -27.90 12.16
CA ALA A 503 -22.53 -28.10 10.71
C ALA A 503 -23.88 -27.65 10.13
N GLY A 504 -23.85 -26.87 9.04
CA GLY A 504 -25.06 -26.34 8.38
C GLY A 504 -24.83 -25.26 7.32
N LEU A 505 -23.59 -25.10 6.87
CA LEU A 505 -23.16 -24.01 5.99
C LEU A 505 -22.75 -24.60 4.63
N ALA A 506 -23.48 -24.21 3.59
CA ALA A 506 -23.15 -24.53 2.20
C ALA A 506 -22.51 -23.29 1.58
N ILE A 507 -21.18 -23.17 1.70
CA ILE A 507 -20.45 -22.08 1.05
C ILE A 507 -20.14 -22.49 -0.37
N ASP A 508 -20.57 -21.65 -1.33
CA ASP A 508 -19.95 -21.63 -2.65
C ASP A 508 -18.54 -21.06 -2.54
N GLN A 509 -17.57 -21.94 -2.38
CA GLN A 509 -16.18 -21.56 -2.25
C GLN A 509 -15.58 -21.11 -3.58
N SER A 510 -16.23 -21.41 -4.71
CA SER A 510 -15.75 -20.98 -6.02
C SER A 510 -15.74 -19.46 -6.11
N PHE A 511 -16.76 -18.79 -5.54
CA PHE A 511 -16.82 -17.33 -5.45
C PHE A 511 -15.57 -16.75 -4.78
N PHE A 512 -15.28 -17.17 -3.55
CA PHE A 512 -14.16 -16.63 -2.79
C PHE A 512 -12.82 -17.07 -3.37
N THR A 513 -12.70 -18.30 -3.86
CA THR A 513 -11.48 -18.83 -4.48
C THR A 513 -11.13 -18.05 -5.75
N SER A 514 -12.10 -17.83 -6.64
CA SER A 514 -11.90 -17.06 -7.87
C SER A 514 -11.55 -15.61 -7.58
N ARG A 515 -12.18 -14.98 -6.57
CA ARG A 515 -11.85 -13.60 -6.19
C ARG A 515 -10.50 -13.48 -5.50
N ASN A 516 -10.10 -14.43 -4.64
CA ASN A 516 -8.79 -14.43 -3.98
C ASN A 516 -7.65 -14.91 -4.90
N GLY A 517 -7.99 -15.62 -5.99
CA GLY A 517 -7.05 -16.33 -6.86
C GLY A 517 -6.39 -17.55 -6.21
N LEU A 518 -6.90 -18.01 -5.06
CA LEU A 518 -6.32 -19.07 -4.22
C LEU A 518 -7.42 -19.83 -3.48
N GLY A 519 -7.28 -21.16 -3.37
CA GLY A 519 -8.12 -21.94 -2.46
C GLY A 519 -7.78 -21.63 -0.99
N ILE A 520 -8.63 -22.05 -0.05
CA ILE A 520 -8.43 -21.74 1.38
C ILE A 520 -7.10 -22.30 1.93
N ASN A 521 -6.62 -23.44 1.44
CA ASN A 521 -5.33 -24.00 1.81
C ASN A 521 -4.15 -23.18 1.29
N ASP A 522 -4.22 -22.72 0.03
CA ASP A 522 -3.18 -21.87 -0.55
C ASP A 522 -3.16 -20.50 0.13
N LEU A 523 -4.34 -19.95 0.43
CA LEU A 523 -4.47 -18.71 1.18
C LEU A 523 -3.97 -18.88 2.61
N ARG A 524 -4.15 -20.06 3.23
CA ARG A 524 -3.56 -20.37 4.54
C ARG A 524 -2.05 -20.38 4.47
N ASN A 525 -1.47 -21.01 3.45
CA ASN A 525 -0.01 -21.03 3.26
C ASN A 525 0.55 -19.62 2.99
N ASP A 526 -0.15 -18.81 2.18
CA ASP A 526 0.20 -17.40 1.94
C ASP A 526 0.04 -16.56 3.23
N THR A 527 -0.98 -16.83 4.05
CA THR A 527 -1.16 -16.18 5.35
C THR A 527 -0.05 -16.56 6.32
N LEU A 528 0.29 -17.84 6.39
CA LEU A 528 1.40 -18.33 7.21
C LEU A 528 2.71 -17.68 6.78
N ALA A 529 2.97 -17.62 5.47
CA ALA A 529 4.14 -16.96 4.92
C ALA A 529 4.16 -15.47 5.29
N ARG A 530 3.03 -14.76 5.26
CA ARG A 530 2.92 -13.35 5.68
C ARG A 530 3.08 -13.14 7.18
N THR A 531 2.53 -14.03 8.00
CA THR A 531 2.70 -14.00 9.45
C THR A 531 4.17 -14.24 9.82
N GLN A 532 4.81 -15.22 9.17
CA GLN A 532 6.23 -15.50 9.34
C GLN A 532 7.12 -14.46 8.64
N SER A 533 6.58 -13.67 7.71
CA SER A 533 7.37 -12.74 6.91
C SER A 533 8.00 -11.63 7.72
N ILE A 534 7.40 -11.18 8.83
CA ILE A 534 8.02 -10.12 9.64
C ILE A 534 9.20 -10.65 10.46
N PRO A 535 9.05 -11.73 11.27
CA PRO A 535 10.17 -12.43 11.90
C PRO A 535 11.26 -12.84 10.90
N ARG A 536 10.85 -13.36 9.73
CA ARG A 536 11.77 -13.74 8.65
C ARG A 536 12.45 -12.53 8.01
N ARG A 537 11.73 -11.43 7.76
CA ARG A 537 12.28 -10.19 7.18
C ARG A 537 13.26 -9.53 8.14
N LYS A 538 12.99 -9.59 9.44
CA LYS A 538 13.93 -9.21 10.51
C LYS A 538 15.23 -10.01 10.38
N ALA A 539 15.15 -11.35 10.33
CA ALA A 539 16.31 -12.22 10.11
C ALA A 539 17.01 -12.01 8.75
N ASP A 540 16.26 -11.78 7.67
CA ASP A 540 16.78 -11.55 6.32
C ASP A 540 17.46 -10.18 6.20
N ILE A 541 16.92 -9.13 6.82
CA ILE A 541 17.54 -7.80 6.87
C ILE A 541 18.77 -7.84 7.76
N GLU A 542 18.74 -8.53 8.90
CA GLU A 542 19.93 -8.79 9.71
C GLU A 542 21.02 -9.51 8.90
N LYS A 543 20.66 -10.60 8.20
CA LYS A 543 21.55 -11.32 7.29
C LYS A 543 22.09 -10.41 6.18
N LEU A 544 21.24 -9.58 5.56
CA LEU A 544 21.60 -8.67 4.47
C LEU A 544 22.56 -7.57 4.96
N ASN A 545 22.35 -7.04 6.15
CA ASN A 545 23.26 -6.06 6.76
C ASN A 545 24.61 -6.68 7.14
N MET A 546 24.63 -7.99 7.42
CA MET A 546 25.84 -8.74 7.80
C MET A 546 26.58 -9.40 6.62
N SER A 547 25.96 -9.58 5.43
CA SER A 547 26.55 -10.28 4.26
C SER A 547 27.42 -9.38 3.38
N ARG A 548 28.62 -9.83 2.98
CA ARG A 548 29.61 -9.09 2.13
C ARG A 548 29.82 -9.67 0.72
N ALA A 549 29.06 -10.68 0.30
CA ALA A 549 29.23 -11.33 -1.01
C ALA A 549 28.76 -10.41 -2.17
N GLY A 550 29.56 -10.22 -3.22
CA GLY A 550 29.19 -9.45 -4.43
C GLY A 550 29.52 -7.94 -4.41
N ASP A 551 30.35 -7.47 -3.47
CA ASP A 551 30.72 -6.06 -3.31
C ASP A 551 31.59 -5.54 -4.49
N VAL A 552 31.04 -4.58 -5.27
CA VAL A 552 31.71 -3.94 -6.43
C VAL A 552 32.93 -3.11 -6.04
N TYR A 553 33.12 -2.84 -4.74
CA TYR A 553 34.31 -2.18 -4.20
C TYR A 553 35.44 -3.15 -3.84
N VAL A 554 35.21 -4.46 -4.02
CA VAL A 554 36.20 -5.54 -3.78
C VAL A 554 36.63 -6.19 -5.09
N SER A 555 35.98 -5.87 -6.23
CA SER A 555 36.41 -6.35 -7.53
C SER A 555 37.50 -5.45 -8.12
N SER A 556 38.71 -6.01 -8.15
CA SER A 556 39.89 -5.54 -8.89
C SER A 556 40.53 -4.21 -8.44
N GLY A 557 41.33 -4.25 -7.38
CA GLY A 557 42.35 -3.23 -7.14
C GLY A 557 43.09 -3.47 -5.84
N THR A 558 44.43 -3.48 -5.89
CA THR A 558 45.27 -3.61 -4.69
C THR A 558 44.95 -2.51 -3.70
N THR A 559 44.57 -2.93 -2.49
CA THR A 559 44.30 -2.06 -1.35
C THR A 559 45.57 -1.25 -1.01
N VAL A 560 45.41 0.06 -0.80
CA VAL A 560 46.43 0.90 -0.17
C VAL A 560 45.87 1.29 1.20
N ASN A 561 46.50 0.82 2.28
CA ASN A 561 46.17 1.15 3.67
C ASN A 561 44.76 0.77 4.17
N GLY A 562 44.13 -0.26 3.60
CA GLY A 562 42.92 -0.86 4.20
C GLY A 562 41.62 -0.04 4.06
N LEU A 563 41.60 1.00 3.23
CA LEU A 563 40.40 1.75 2.84
C LEU A 563 40.13 1.61 1.34
N ILE A 564 38.85 1.64 0.96
CA ILE A 564 38.41 1.61 -0.45
C ILE A 564 38.41 3.05 -1.01
N PRO A 565 39.07 3.33 -2.15
CA PRO A 565 39.05 4.66 -2.78
C PRO A 565 37.67 5.03 -3.34
N GLN A 566 37.35 6.33 -3.33
CA GLN A 566 36.13 6.91 -3.94
C GLN A 566 36.10 6.69 -5.47
N TYR A 567 34.92 6.43 -6.04
CA TYR A 567 34.75 6.33 -7.50
C TYR A 567 35.07 7.67 -8.18
N GLY A 568 36.02 7.65 -9.12
CA GLY A 568 36.34 8.75 -10.04
C GLY A 568 37.67 9.45 -9.78
N ALA A 569 38.56 9.42 -10.78
CA ALA A 569 39.96 9.89 -10.75
C ALA A 569 40.19 11.39 -10.51
N ALA A 570 39.20 12.15 -10.03
CA ALA A 570 39.25 13.60 -9.91
C ALA A 570 38.85 14.17 -8.54
N THR A 571 38.79 13.37 -7.47
CA THR A 571 38.53 13.89 -6.11
C THR A 571 39.68 13.58 -5.15
N SER A 572 40.07 14.59 -4.38
CA SER A 572 41.24 14.61 -3.51
C SER A 572 41.12 13.58 -2.38
N ALA A 573 41.77 12.44 -2.58
CA ALA A 573 41.92 11.37 -1.60
C ALA A 573 42.79 11.84 -0.42
N ALA A 574 42.27 11.75 0.82
CA ALA A 574 42.98 11.26 2.03
C ALA A 574 42.44 11.73 3.41
N THR A 575 41.42 12.60 3.54
CA THR A 575 41.20 13.28 4.85
C THR A 575 39.78 13.28 5.46
N ASP A 576 38.74 12.73 4.81
CA ASP A 576 37.38 12.75 5.41
C ASP A 576 37.13 11.52 6.30
N VAL A 577 37.40 11.67 7.60
CA VAL A 577 37.11 10.71 8.69
C VAL A 577 35.85 11.07 9.48
N SER A 578 34.99 11.94 8.93
CA SER A 578 33.79 12.38 9.62
C SER A 578 32.84 11.18 9.86
N LEU A 579 32.21 11.12 11.04
CA LEU A 579 31.24 10.07 11.36
C LEU A 579 30.11 9.94 10.31
N PRO A 580 29.60 11.02 9.70
CA PRO A 580 28.66 10.92 8.58
C PRO A 580 29.21 10.16 7.35
N ARG A 581 30.51 10.27 7.05
CA ARG A 581 31.19 9.55 5.96
C ARG A 581 31.38 8.08 6.29
N LEU A 582 31.90 7.77 7.48
CA LEU A 582 32.06 6.40 7.98
C LEU A 582 30.72 5.67 8.09
N ARG A 583 29.65 6.40 8.42
CA ARG A 583 28.28 5.89 8.41
C ARG A 583 27.74 5.63 7.00
N ARG A 584 28.09 6.41 5.97
CA ARG A 584 27.64 6.10 4.59
C ARG A 584 28.21 4.79 4.06
N GLU A 585 29.42 4.40 4.46
CA GLU A 585 30.03 3.10 4.10
C GLU A 585 29.42 1.92 4.86
N VAL A 586 28.88 2.18 6.05
CA VAL A 586 28.17 1.20 6.86
C VAL A 586 26.70 1.02 6.45
N PHE A 587 26.03 2.12 6.08
CA PHE A 587 24.56 2.22 6.04
C PHE A 587 23.95 2.37 4.63
N ARG A 588 24.71 2.18 3.54
CA ARG A 588 24.16 2.12 2.16
C ARG A 588 24.71 0.91 1.39
N ARG A 589 23.88 -0.10 1.10
CA ARG A 589 24.20 -1.19 0.15
C ARG A 589 23.05 -1.37 -0.86
N PRO A 590 23.32 -1.44 -2.18
CA PRO A 590 22.32 -1.76 -3.19
C PRO A 590 21.97 -3.27 -3.21
N ILE A 591 20.79 -3.56 -3.72
CA ILE A 591 20.13 -4.87 -3.86
C ILE A 591 20.51 -5.49 -5.22
N ASP A 592 20.73 -6.82 -5.29
CA ASP A 592 20.17 -7.70 -6.34
C ASP A 592 20.50 -9.22 -6.16
N ASN A 593 19.42 -10.01 -6.04
CA ASN A 593 19.17 -11.39 -6.54
C ASN A 593 19.85 -12.65 -5.89
N PRO A 594 19.34 -13.90 -6.12
CA PRO A 594 18.37 -14.54 -5.22
C PRO A 594 18.75 -15.98 -4.80
N GLY A 595 18.08 -16.48 -3.77
CA GLY A 595 18.01 -17.92 -3.47
C GLY A 595 17.16 -18.15 -2.23
N PRO A 596 16.04 -18.90 -2.33
CA PRO A 596 15.22 -19.21 -1.16
C PRO A 596 15.93 -20.29 -0.34
N ASP A 597 16.24 -20.00 0.91
CA ASP A 597 16.76 -21.01 1.83
C ASP A 597 15.66 -21.57 2.72
N ALA A 598 15.52 -22.89 2.66
CA ALA A 598 15.03 -23.73 3.72
C ALA A 598 16.22 -24.07 4.63
N THR A 599 16.37 -23.32 5.72
CA THR A 599 17.16 -23.71 6.90
C THR A 599 18.63 -24.10 6.67
N VAL A 600 19.54 -23.15 6.46
CA VAL A 600 20.98 -23.33 6.76
C VAL A 600 21.59 -22.05 7.38
N MET A 601 21.09 -21.65 8.55
CA MET A 601 21.81 -20.79 9.53
C MET A 601 21.68 -21.38 10.95
N GLY A 602 21.77 -22.71 11.08
CA GLY A 602 22.20 -23.43 12.28
C GLY A 602 21.60 -23.08 13.66
N GLY A 603 20.39 -22.51 13.76
CA GLY A 603 19.83 -22.10 15.06
C GLY A 603 20.56 -20.93 15.75
N ILE A 604 21.23 -20.08 14.97
CA ILE A 604 22.11 -18.98 15.45
C ILE A 604 21.35 -17.64 15.56
N LEU A 605 20.15 -17.55 15.00
CA LEU A 605 19.34 -16.33 14.96
C LEU A 605 18.60 -16.10 16.27
N VAL A 606 18.79 -14.93 16.88
CA VAL A 606 18.00 -14.48 18.03
C VAL A 606 16.68 -13.92 17.52
N ASP A 607 15.77 -14.85 17.23
CA ASP A 607 14.35 -14.57 17.31
C ASP A 607 13.76 -15.73 18.12
N ARG A 608 13.76 -15.62 19.45
CA ARG A 608 13.21 -16.66 20.35
C ARG A 608 11.69 -16.60 20.42
N GLU A 609 11.06 -15.85 19.53
CA GLU A 609 9.62 -15.81 19.44
C GLU A 609 9.18 -16.96 18.53
N GLN A 610 9.22 -18.18 19.09
CA GLN A 610 8.54 -19.32 18.50
C GLN A 610 7.04 -19.06 18.58
N TYR A 611 6.50 -18.35 17.59
CA TYR A 611 5.09 -18.12 17.51
C TYR A 611 4.37 -19.39 17.09
N ASN A 612 3.27 -19.70 17.76
CA ASN A 612 2.21 -20.52 17.19
C ASN A 612 1.33 -19.56 16.37
N PRO A 613 1.60 -19.34 15.07
CA PRO A 613 0.91 -18.32 14.31
C PRO A 613 -0.58 -18.64 14.23
N ASN A 614 -1.44 -17.67 14.55
CA ASN A 614 -2.90 -17.82 14.47
C ASN A 614 -3.41 -17.76 13.02
N THR A 615 -2.80 -18.59 12.19
CA THR A 615 -2.93 -18.59 10.74
C THR A 615 -4.38 -18.84 10.34
N ASN A 616 -5.08 -19.75 11.02
CA ASN A 616 -6.43 -20.13 10.63
C ASN A 616 -7.43 -18.98 10.79
N LEU A 617 -7.42 -18.25 11.90
CA LEU A 617 -8.37 -17.14 12.09
C LEU A 617 -8.09 -16.01 11.11
N VAL A 618 -6.82 -15.60 10.95
CA VAL A 618 -6.45 -14.55 9.99
C VAL A 618 -6.81 -15.00 8.57
N THR A 619 -6.56 -16.26 8.21
CA THR A 619 -6.94 -16.80 6.89
C THR A 619 -8.44 -16.70 6.65
N LEU A 620 -9.28 -17.03 7.65
CA LEU A 620 -10.73 -16.90 7.52
C LEU A 620 -11.16 -15.44 7.32
N TYR A 621 -10.58 -14.50 8.09
CA TYR A 621 -10.84 -13.07 7.87
C TYR A 621 -10.48 -12.63 6.46
N ARG A 622 -9.31 -13.03 5.97
CA ARG A 622 -8.88 -12.73 4.60
C ARG A 622 -9.82 -13.33 3.57
N TYR A 623 -10.12 -14.62 3.71
CA TYR A 623 -10.92 -15.38 2.77
C TYR A 623 -12.30 -14.76 2.55
N PHE A 624 -12.98 -14.37 3.64
CA PHE A 624 -14.31 -13.79 3.55
C PHE A 624 -14.32 -12.29 3.35
N LEU A 625 -13.47 -11.53 4.03
CA LEU A 625 -13.63 -10.07 4.09
C LEU A 625 -12.84 -9.30 3.00
N GLU A 626 -11.67 -9.81 2.56
CA GLU A 626 -10.90 -9.15 1.48
C GLU A 626 -11.70 -9.05 0.17
N PRO A 627 -12.39 -10.12 -0.30
CA PRO A 627 -13.20 -10.06 -1.53
C PRO A 627 -14.42 -9.16 -1.45
N LEU A 628 -14.82 -8.75 -0.24
CA LEU A 628 -15.99 -7.91 0.03
C LEU A 628 -15.66 -6.43 0.17
N GLY A 629 -14.39 -6.04 0.26
CA GLY A 629 -14.04 -4.64 0.45
C GLY A 629 -13.14 -4.35 1.64
N VAL A 630 -13.01 -5.27 2.59
CA VAL A 630 -12.37 -5.03 3.88
C VAL A 630 -10.88 -5.39 3.81
N SER A 631 -10.01 -4.44 4.11
CA SER A 631 -8.56 -4.65 4.01
C SER A 631 -7.98 -5.25 5.29
N VAL A 632 -8.11 -6.57 5.43
CA VAL A 632 -7.57 -7.31 6.58
C VAL A 632 -6.05 -7.11 6.72
N ASP A 633 -5.34 -6.96 5.61
CA ASP A 633 -3.91 -6.63 5.55
C ASP A 633 -3.56 -5.27 6.19
N LYS A 634 -4.53 -4.35 6.31
CA LYS A 634 -4.34 -3.03 6.95
C LYS A 634 -4.58 -3.02 8.46
N TRP A 635 -5.09 -4.12 9.05
CA TRP A 635 -5.38 -4.21 10.49
C TRP A 635 -4.12 -4.24 11.39
N SER A 636 -2.94 -4.38 10.80
CA SER A 636 -1.66 -4.30 11.51
C SER A 636 -1.34 -2.87 11.97
N LEU A 637 -0.67 -2.75 13.12
CA LEU A 637 -0.21 -1.46 13.68
C LEU A 637 1.08 -0.93 13.00
N GLY A 638 1.53 -1.52 11.88
CA GLY A 638 2.81 -1.19 11.25
C GLY A 638 2.78 -0.06 10.20
N VAL A 639 3.96 0.56 10.00
CA VAL A 639 4.25 1.79 9.22
C VAL A 639 3.95 1.65 7.73
N ARG A 640 4.32 0.52 7.15
CA ARG A 640 4.25 0.42 5.71
C ARG A 640 2.79 0.10 5.38
N GLY A 641 2.11 1.04 4.75
CA GLY A 641 1.04 0.70 3.80
C GLY A 641 1.50 -0.39 2.81
N ARG A 642 2.83 -0.60 2.66
CA ARG A 642 3.47 -1.71 1.94
C ARG A 642 3.48 -3.08 2.63
N SER A 643 3.27 -3.16 3.95
CA SER A 643 3.42 -4.40 4.73
C SER A 643 2.10 -5.15 4.78
N ARG A 644 1.91 -6.10 3.87
CA ARG A 644 0.81 -7.09 3.93
C ARG A 644 1.09 -8.18 4.96
N ALA A 645 1.69 -7.82 6.09
CA ALA A 645 2.18 -8.74 7.08
C ALA A 645 1.42 -8.57 8.39
N TYR A 646 1.21 -9.67 9.09
CA TYR A 646 0.36 -9.73 10.26
C TYR A 646 1.23 -9.74 11.51
N GLY A 647 1.87 -8.60 11.82
CA GLY A 647 2.77 -8.44 12.98
C GLY A 647 2.09 -8.55 14.35
N PHE A 648 0.82 -8.94 14.38
CA PHE A 648 0.04 -9.24 15.58
C PHE A 648 -0.56 -10.66 15.53
N ALA A 649 -0.30 -11.45 14.48
CA ALA A 649 -0.92 -12.77 14.28
C ALA A 649 -0.45 -13.82 15.29
N ASP A 650 0.72 -13.61 15.87
CA ASP A 650 1.26 -14.32 17.02
C ASP A 650 0.44 -14.11 18.30
N VAL A 651 0.06 -12.87 18.59
CA VAL A 651 -0.77 -12.52 19.75
C VAL A 651 -2.28 -12.51 19.43
N PHE A 652 -2.70 -12.85 18.21
CA PHE A 652 -4.12 -12.74 17.81
C PHE A 652 -5.07 -13.62 18.63
N SER A 653 -4.58 -14.67 19.30
CA SER A 653 -5.39 -15.42 20.27
C SER A 653 -5.87 -14.53 21.44
N THR A 654 -5.06 -13.56 21.86
CA THR A 654 -5.40 -12.57 22.90
C THR A 654 -6.41 -11.52 22.40
N TYR A 655 -6.49 -11.29 21.08
CA TYR A 655 -7.45 -10.37 20.46
C TYR A 655 -8.90 -10.86 20.57
N LYS A 656 -9.09 -12.19 20.60
CA LYS A 656 -10.39 -12.83 20.40
C LYS A 656 -11.46 -12.29 21.36
N SER A 657 -11.17 -12.23 22.65
CA SER A 657 -12.16 -11.82 23.67
C SER A 657 -12.54 -10.34 23.53
N ALA A 658 -11.55 -9.46 23.41
CA ALA A 658 -11.80 -8.02 23.29
C ALA A 658 -12.53 -7.67 21.98
N LEU A 659 -12.10 -8.25 20.85
CA LEU A 659 -12.76 -8.06 19.57
C LEU A 659 -14.20 -8.58 19.59
N GLN A 660 -14.44 -9.74 20.21
CA GLN A 660 -15.78 -10.30 20.37
C GLN A 660 -16.70 -9.36 21.17
N THR A 661 -16.25 -8.90 22.34
CA THR A 661 -17.03 -7.98 23.18
C THR A 661 -17.40 -6.71 22.42
N GLU A 662 -16.46 -6.14 21.67
CA GLU A 662 -16.70 -4.92 20.90
C GLU A 662 -17.64 -5.14 19.70
N LEU A 663 -17.52 -6.26 18.99
CA LEU A 663 -18.43 -6.59 17.89
C LEU A 663 -19.86 -6.86 18.39
N GLU A 664 -20.01 -7.55 19.52
CA GLU A 664 -21.31 -7.76 20.16
C GLU A 664 -21.95 -6.45 20.63
N ALA A 665 -21.15 -5.55 21.22
CA ALA A 665 -21.60 -4.22 21.60
C ALA A 665 -22.08 -3.42 20.38
N ASN A 666 -21.31 -3.44 19.28
CA ASN A 666 -21.69 -2.78 18.02
C ASN A 666 -22.98 -3.35 17.41
N LEU A 667 -23.13 -4.68 17.38
CA LEU A 667 -24.36 -5.32 16.90
C LEU A 667 -25.57 -5.04 17.80
N THR A 668 -25.35 -4.83 19.09
CA THR A 668 -26.42 -4.49 20.02
C THR A 668 -26.85 -3.02 19.88
N ALA A 669 -25.89 -2.12 19.65
CA ALA A 669 -26.16 -0.71 19.43
C ALA A 669 -26.80 -0.43 18.06
N ASP A 670 -26.45 -1.22 17.04
CA ASP A 670 -26.95 -1.11 15.67
C ASP A 670 -27.30 -2.51 15.13
N PRO A 671 -28.52 -3.01 15.42
CA PRO A 671 -28.91 -4.40 15.17
C PRO A 671 -29.18 -4.69 13.70
N ILE A 672 -28.88 -5.92 13.30
CA ILE A 672 -29.22 -6.48 12.00
C ILE A 672 -30.55 -7.23 12.13
N PRO A 673 -31.55 -7.00 11.25
CA PRO A 673 -32.83 -7.72 11.30
C PRO A 673 -32.63 -9.23 11.33
N GLY A 674 -33.28 -9.90 12.30
CA GLY A 674 -33.20 -11.35 12.47
C GLY A 674 -31.97 -11.87 13.24
N LEU A 675 -31.07 -11.00 13.69
CA LEU A 675 -29.90 -11.36 14.52
C LEU A 675 -29.94 -10.63 15.87
N ALA A 676 -29.94 -11.37 16.97
CA ALA A 676 -30.01 -10.81 18.33
C ALA A 676 -29.07 -11.54 19.31
N ALA A 677 -28.78 -10.88 20.44
CA ALA A 677 -27.98 -11.45 21.53
C ALA A 677 -28.62 -12.77 22.05
N PRO A 678 -27.83 -13.80 22.39
CA PRO A 678 -26.39 -13.79 22.68
C PRO A 678 -25.45 -14.05 21.47
N TYR A 679 -25.94 -13.92 20.23
CA TYR A 679 -25.15 -14.09 19.00
C TYR A 679 -24.37 -15.41 18.97
N GLY A 680 -25.04 -16.52 19.31
CA GLY A 680 -24.44 -17.86 19.24
C GLY A 680 -24.28 -18.33 17.80
N CYS A 681 -23.47 -19.38 17.58
CA CYS A 681 -23.26 -19.93 16.23
C CYS A 681 -24.57 -20.33 15.53
N ALA A 682 -25.56 -20.85 16.27
CA ALA A 682 -26.87 -21.18 15.73
C ALA A 682 -27.62 -19.99 15.11
N SER A 683 -27.40 -18.76 15.61
CA SER A 683 -27.97 -17.52 15.05
C SER A 683 -27.05 -16.82 14.04
N LEU A 684 -25.72 -16.92 14.23
CA LEU A 684 -24.75 -16.28 13.35
C LEU A 684 -24.63 -16.98 12.00
N ILE A 685 -24.65 -18.32 11.97
CA ILE A 685 -24.51 -19.08 10.72
C ILE A 685 -25.64 -18.76 9.72
N PRO A 686 -26.93 -18.68 10.11
CA PRO A 686 -27.98 -18.20 9.22
C PRO A 686 -27.75 -16.77 8.70
N ALA A 687 -27.29 -15.84 9.54
CA ALA A 687 -27.00 -14.47 9.11
C ALA A 687 -25.82 -14.40 8.13
N VAL A 688 -24.79 -15.24 8.34
CA VAL A 688 -23.70 -15.44 7.39
C VAL A 688 -24.23 -16.04 6.08
N ASN A 689 -25.06 -17.09 6.12
CA ASN A 689 -25.64 -17.68 4.91
C ASN A 689 -26.47 -16.66 4.10
N ALA A 690 -27.28 -15.84 4.77
CA ALA A 690 -28.04 -14.77 4.12
C ALA A 690 -27.11 -13.74 3.45
N THR A 691 -26.02 -13.38 4.13
CA THR A 691 -24.97 -12.53 3.57
C THR A 691 -24.34 -13.15 2.32
N LEU A 692 -23.94 -14.42 2.40
CA LEU A 692 -23.27 -15.11 1.30
C LEU A 692 -24.20 -15.33 0.09
N ALA A 693 -25.50 -15.55 0.33
CA ALA A 693 -26.49 -15.71 -0.73
C ALA A 693 -26.74 -14.43 -1.53
N SER A 694 -26.39 -13.25 -0.99
CA SER A 694 -26.51 -11.97 -1.70
C SER A 694 -25.35 -11.67 -2.66
N LEU A 695 -24.28 -12.47 -2.63
CA LEU A 695 -23.07 -12.23 -3.41
C LEU A 695 -23.28 -12.54 -4.90
N PRO A 696 -22.59 -11.83 -5.81
CA PRO A 696 -22.74 -12.08 -7.23
C PRO A 696 -22.05 -13.41 -7.61
N PRO A 697 -22.36 -13.99 -8.78
CA PRO A 697 -21.67 -15.20 -9.26
C PRO A 697 -20.14 -15.03 -9.31
N ALA A 698 -19.40 -16.13 -9.15
CA ALA A 698 -17.92 -16.12 -9.17
C ALA A 698 -17.33 -15.51 -10.45
N ALA A 699 -18.00 -15.74 -11.58
CA ALA A 699 -17.61 -15.25 -12.91
C ALA A 699 -18.05 -13.81 -13.21
N ALA A 700 -18.76 -13.13 -12.29
CA ALA A 700 -19.26 -11.78 -12.53
C ALA A 700 -18.11 -10.79 -12.81
N VAL A 701 -18.31 -9.96 -13.84
CA VAL A 701 -17.40 -8.86 -14.20
C VAL A 701 -17.46 -7.80 -13.08
N PRO A 702 -16.32 -7.43 -12.48
CA PRO A 702 -16.29 -6.38 -11.47
C PRO A 702 -16.77 -5.03 -12.01
N THR A 703 -17.35 -4.21 -11.14
CA THR A 703 -17.73 -2.84 -11.49
C THR A 703 -16.52 -1.91 -11.39
N TYR A 704 -16.63 -0.70 -11.96
CA TYR A 704 -15.59 0.31 -11.76
C TYR A 704 -15.43 0.68 -10.28
N THR A 705 -16.49 0.60 -9.48
CA THR A 705 -16.43 0.84 -8.03
C THR A 705 -15.47 -0.14 -7.32
N ASP A 706 -15.47 -1.41 -7.71
CA ASP A 706 -14.53 -2.41 -7.16
C ASP A 706 -13.07 -2.05 -7.49
N VAL A 707 -12.86 -1.52 -8.69
CA VAL A 707 -11.56 -1.09 -9.22
C VAL A 707 -11.08 0.21 -8.56
N GLN A 708 -11.97 1.18 -8.43
CA GLN A 708 -11.71 2.45 -7.75
C GLN A 708 -11.34 2.21 -6.29
N ARG A 709 -12.02 1.28 -5.58
CA ARG A 709 -11.64 0.88 -4.20
C ARG A 709 -10.18 0.44 -4.14
N ILE A 710 -9.74 -0.38 -5.09
CA ILE A 710 -8.35 -0.88 -5.14
C ILE A 710 -7.38 0.29 -5.31
N PHE A 711 -7.71 1.23 -6.20
CA PHE A 711 -6.91 2.43 -6.43
C PHE A 711 -6.88 3.35 -5.20
N ASN A 712 -8.01 3.56 -4.52
CA ASN A 712 -8.06 4.34 -3.29
C ASN A 712 -7.22 3.68 -2.19
N LYS A 713 -7.43 2.38 -1.97
CA LYS A 713 -6.74 1.56 -0.97
C LYS A 713 -5.22 1.60 -1.13
N SER A 714 -4.75 1.51 -2.37
CA SER A 714 -3.34 1.18 -2.66
C SER A 714 -2.55 2.32 -3.30
N CYS A 715 -3.22 3.34 -3.82
CA CYS A 715 -2.61 4.35 -4.70
C CYS A 715 -2.74 5.76 -4.14
N VAL A 716 -3.95 6.20 -3.80
CA VAL A 716 -4.19 7.56 -3.27
C VAL A 716 -3.57 7.74 -1.88
N GLU A 717 -3.67 6.71 -1.04
CA GLU A 717 -3.10 6.71 0.32
C GLU A 717 -1.57 6.64 0.35
N CYS A 718 -0.95 5.99 -0.63
CA CYS A 718 0.50 5.82 -0.67
C CYS A 718 1.22 6.94 -1.44
N HIS A 719 0.54 7.61 -2.39
CA HIS A 719 1.20 8.48 -3.39
C HIS A 719 0.62 9.89 -3.56
N GLY A 720 -0.28 10.35 -2.68
CA GLY A 720 -0.45 11.79 -2.46
C GLY A 720 -1.60 12.47 -3.19
N GLY A 721 -2.81 12.30 -2.65
CA GLY A 721 -3.87 13.29 -2.84
C GLY A 721 -3.80 14.50 -1.89
N LEU A 722 -2.62 14.88 -1.36
CA LEU A 722 -2.53 15.84 -0.23
C LEU A 722 -1.39 16.87 -0.27
N ASP A 723 -0.71 17.11 -1.39
CA ASP A 723 0.29 18.21 -1.51
C ASP A 723 1.33 18.30 -0.36
N TYR A 724 1.77 17.17 0.21
CA TYR A 724 2.80 17.10 1.26
C TYR A 724 4.07 16.37 0.72
N PRO A 725 5.30 16.86 0.97
CA PRO A 725 6.18 17.30 -0.13
C PRO A 725 7.46 16.45 -0.34
N PRO A 726 8.12 16.46 -1.53
CA PRO A 726 7.66 16.81 -2.87
C PRO A 726 7.80 15.60 -3.80
N TYR A 727 6.75 14.79 -3.96
CA TYR A 727 6.55 14.19 -5.28
C TYR A 727 5.91 15.31 -6.10
N LYS A 728 6.73 16.14 -6.76
CA LYS A 728 6.26 16.97 -7.87
C LYS A 728 5.35 16.08 -8.70
N ASN A 729 4.15 16.54 -9.08
CA ASN A 729 3.43 15.93 -10.20
C ASN A 729 4.45 15.68 -11.31
N TYR A 730 4.87 14.43 -11.53
CA TYR A 730 5.90 14.08 -12.51
C TYR A 730 5.32 14.16 -13.94
N GLY A 731 4.35 15.05 -14.15
CA GLY A 731 3.68 15.32 -15.42
C GLY A 731 2.66 14.27 -15.84
N THR A 732 2.65 13.06 -15.29
CA THR A 732 1.97 11.94 -15.95
C THR A 732 0.46 11.98 -15.84
N PHE A 733 -0.21 11.62 -16.94
CA PHE A 733 -1.67 11.63 -17.10
C PHE A 733 -2.44 10.57 -16.27
N LEU A 734 -1.74 9.58 -15.70
CA LEU A 734 -2.34 8.49 -14.91
C LEU A 734 -2.60 8.95 -13.46
N ASN A 735 -3.46 9.95 -13.28
CA ASN A 735 -4.00 10.32 -11.97
C ASN A 735 -5.36 9.65 -11.77
N LEU A 736 -5.38 8.62 -10.93
CA LEU A 736 -6.61 7.89 -10.54
C LEU A 736 -7.16 8.38 -9.19
N ALA A 737 -6.59 9.45 -8.61
CA ALA A 737 -7.06 10.04 -7.36
C ALA A 737 -8.33 10.86 -7.56
N GLU A 738 -9.17 10.88 -6.52
CA GLU A 738 -10.49 11.53 -6.50
C GLU A 738 -10.44 13.07 -6.42
N ASP A 739 -9.24 13.69 -6.41
CA ASP A 739 -9.12 15.12 -6.24
C ASP A 739 -9.43 15.88 -7.54
N GLN A 740 -10.73 16.04 -7.80
CA GLN A 740 -11.26 17.06 -8.70
C GLN A 740 -12.43 17.77 -8.02
N SER A 741 -12.08 18.73 -7.17
CA SER A 741 -12.98 19.66 -6.46
C SER A 741 -13.63 20.72 -7.36
N GLY A 742 -13.89 20.41 -8.64
CA GLY A 742 -14.53 21.32 -9.60
C GLY A 742 -16.06 21.23 -9.58
N PRO A 743 -16.81 22.35 -9.66
CA PRO A 743 -18.26 22.31 -9.83
C PRO A 743 -18.65 21.56 -11.11
N GLY A 744 -19.52 20.55 -11.00
CA GLY A 744 -20.07 19.81 -12.15
C GLY A 744 -19.25 18.63 -12.67
N VAL A 745 -18.11 18.30 -12.04
CA VAL A 745 -17.35 17.08 -12.36
C VAL A 745 -17.86 15.94 -11.48
N ASN A 746 -18.33 14.83 -12.06
CA ASN A 746 -18.65 13.64 -11.27
C ASN A 746 -17.35 12.88 -10.93
N PRO A 747 -16.91 12.88 -9.66
CA PRO A 747 -15.64 12.26 -9.23
C PRO A 747 -15.59 10.74 -9.47
N LEU A 748 -16.74 10.08 -9.66
CA LEU A 748 -16.85 8.65 -9.95
C LEU A 748 -16.61 8.30 -11.43
N THR A 749 -16.72 9.29 -12.33
CA THR A 749 -16.63 9.07 -13.79
C THR A 749 -15.39 9.68 -14.43
N ALA A 750 -14.80 10.72 -13.84
CA ALA A 750 -13.59 11.34 -14.38
C ALA A 750 -12.36 10.39 -14.39
N PRO A 751 -12.10 9.59 -13.33
CA PRO A 751 -11.03 8.61 -13.35
C PRO A 751 -11.37 7.36 -14.18
N HIS A 752 -12.66 7.05 -14.42
CA HIS A 752 -13.10 5.91 -15.23
C HIS A 752 -12.56 5.97 -16.67
N GLY A 753 -12.71 7.13 -17.33
CA GLY A 753 -12.18 7.33 -18.68
C GLY A 753 -10.65 7.26 -18.76
N ILE A 754 -9.95 7.61 -17.67
CA ILE A 754 -8.49 7.45 -17.59
C ILE A 754 -8.16 5.98 -17.40
N ALA A 755 -8.70 5.32 -16.38
CA ALA A 755 -8.43 3.92 -16.05
C ALA A 755 -8.69 2.98 -17.24
N THR A 756 -9.82 3.14 -17.92
CA THR A 756 -10.20 2.30 -19.07
C THR A 756 -9.18 2.38 -20.21
N THR A 757 -8.63 3.55 -20.54
CA THR A 757 -7.62 3.70 -21.60
C THR A 757 -6.27 3.02 -21.30
N TYR A 758 -6.00 2.70 -20.04
CA TYR A 758 -4.81 1.94 -19.63
C TYR A 758 -5.12 0.45 -19.38
N ALA A 759 -6.41 0.09 -19.34
CA ALA A 759 -6.96 -1.23 -19.09
C ALA A 759 -7.22 -2.02 -20.37
N THR A 760 -6.46 -1.78 -21.44
CA THR A 760 -6.71 -2.34 -22.79
C THR A 760 -6.45 -3.84 -22.90
N SER A 761 -5.54 -4.39 -22.10
CA SER A 761 -5.27 -5.83 -22.03
C SER A 761 -4.48 -6.21 -20.77
N LEU A 762 -4.27 -7.51 -20.57
CA LEU A 762 -3.38 -8.03 -19.52
C LEU A 762 -1.88 -7.84 -19.83
N ALA A 763 -1.52 -7.38 -21.03
CA ALA A 763 -0.19 -6.86 -21.33
C ALA A 763 -0.15 -5.32 -21.25
N GLY A 764 -1.29 -4.68 -21.08
CA GLY A 764 -1.45 -3.23 -21.07
C GLY A 764 -0.82 -2.57 -19.84
N PRO A 765 -0.60 -1.24 -19.93
CA PRO A 765 0.17 -0.50 -18.94
C PRO A 765 -0.44 -0.53 -17.54
N LEU A 766 -1.78 -0.63 -17.38
CA LEU A 766 -2.39 -0.69 -16.07
C LEU A 766 -2.08 -2.00 -15.34
N TYR A 767 -2.36 -3.13 -15.99
CA TYR A 767 -2.19 -4.46 -15.40
C TYR A 767 -0.72 -4.77 -15.13
N ASP A 768 0.12 -4.54 -16.13
CA ASP A 768 1.55 -4.80 -16.03
C ASP A 768 2.18 -3.96 -14.91
N ARG A 769 1.85 -2.66 -14.81
CA ARG A 769 2.34 -1.83 -13.69
C ARG A 769 1.93 -2.41 -12.35
N ILE A 770 0.65 -2.71 -12.18
CA ILE A 770 0.07 -3.14 -10.91
C ILE A 770 0.56 -4.53 -10.45
N THR A 771 0.81 -5.43 -11.40
CA THR A 771 1.18 -6.83 -11.12
C THR A 771 2.69 -7.08 -11.15
N ARG A 772 3.49 -6.06 -11.46
CA ARG A 772 4.95 -6.18 -11.48
C ARG A 772 5.52 -6.63 -10.13
N PRO A 773 6.40 -7.65 -10.13
CA PRO A 773 7.00 -8.17 -8.91
C PRO A 773 8.21 -7.36 -8.39
N LEU A 774 8.80 -6.46 -9.20
CA LEU A 774 10.04 -5.73 -8.87
C LEU A 774 9.80 -4.20 -8.80
N GLU A 775 10.38 -3.54 -7.79
CA GLU A 775 10.36 -2.09 -7.56
C GLU A 775 11.36 -1.30 -8.45
N ASP A 776 11.80 -1.84 -9.59
CA ASP A 776 12.87 -1.25 -10.40
C ASP A 776 12.37 -0.16 -11.35
N CYS A 777 11.97 0.97 -10.77
CA CYS A 777 11.49 2.11 -11.54
C CYS A 777 12.15 3.41 -11.11
N PRO A 778 12.91 4.07 -12.01
CA PRO A 778 13.31 5.43 -11.81
C PRO A 778 12.09 6.36 -12.02
N PHE A 779 11.75 7.16 -11.00
CA PHE A 779 10.81 8.30 -11.06
C PHE A 779 9.28 8.01 -10.99
N GLY A 780 8.86 7.19 -10.02
CA GLY A 780 7.55 7.22 -9.32
C GLY A 780 6.24 7.38 -10.10
N MET A 781 5.85 6.33 -10.81
CA MET A 781 4.46 6.09 -11.21
C MET A 781 3.90 4.85 -10.51
N MET A 782 2.61 4.75 -10.23
CA MET A 782 2.02 3.57 -9.60
C MET A 782 2.44 2.23 -10.27
N PRO A 783 2.77 1.17 -9.49
CA PRO A 783 2.84 1.09 -8.03
C PRO A 783 4.21 1.42 -7.44
N CYS A 784 5.07 2.12 -8.17
CA CYS A 784 6.43 2.46 -7.72
C CYS A 784 6.39 3.12 -6.34
N GLY A 785 6.86 2.41 -5.32
CA GLY A 785 6.86 2.90 -3.94
C GLY A 785 5.57 2.66 -3.14
N GLY A 786 4.63 1.83 -3.59
CA GLY A 786 3.49 1.33 -2.81
C GLY A 786 3.61 -0.18 -2.48
N PRO A 787 2.75 -0.77 -1.62
CA PRO A 787 2.59 -2.23 -1.54
C PRO A 787 2.35 -2.81 -2.93
N PRO A 788 2.88 -4.00 -3.28
CA PRO A 788 2.26 -4.77 -4.35
C PRO A 788 0.79 -5.03 -3.98
N LEU A 789 -0.12 -5.13 -4.94
CA LEU A 789 -1.54 -5.41 -4.67
C LEU A 789 -1.80 -6.83 -4.18
N SER A 790 -2.78 -7.01 -3.27
CA SER A 790 -3.22 -8.34 -2.86
C SER A 790 -3.58 -9.20 -4.07
N LYS A 791 -3.42 -10.53 -3.99
CA LYS A 791 -3.83 -11.42 -5.09
C LYS A 791 -5.29 -11.19 -5.47
N THR A 792 -6.13 -10.90 -4.47
CA THR A 792 -7.53 -10.55 -4.60
C THR A 792 -7.76 -9.28 -5.42
N ASP A 793 -6.99 -8.23 -5.13
CA ASP A 793 -7.08 -6.97 -5.86
C ASP A 793 -6.58 -7.15 -7.32
N ILE A 794 -5.52 -7.95 -7.53
CA ILE A 794 -5.00 -8.29 -8.86
C ILE A 794 -6.04 -9.04 -9.70
N GLU A 795 -6.65 -10.12 -9.17
CA GLU A 795 -7.66 -10.89 -9.89
C GLU A 795 -8.95 -10.10 -10.15
N THR A 796 -9.28 -9.13 -9.29
CA THR A 796 -10.39 -8.19 -9.53
C THR A 796 -10.08 -7.28 -10.72
N LEU A 797 -8.88 -6.69 -10.77
CA LEU A 797 -8.46 -5.87 -11.92
C LEU A 797 -8.36 -6.70 -13.21
N LYS A 798 -7.84 -7.93 -13.12
CA LYS A 798 -7.75 -8.85 -14.27
C LYS A 798 -9.13 -9.10 -14.89
N ARG A 799 -10.11 -9.49 -14.08
CA ARG A 799 -11.48 -9.75 -14.57
C ARG A 799 -12.15 -8.50 -15.12
N TRP A 800 -11.92 -7.34 -14.52
CA TRP A 800 -12.42 -6.07 -15.07
C TRP A 800 -11.78 -5.73 -16.42
N ILE A 801 -10.47 -5.94 -16.57
CA ILE A 801 -9.75 -5.73 -17.84
C ILE A 801 -10.26 -6.67 -18.92
N GLN A 802 -10.45 -7.95 -18.58
CA GLN A 802 -10.97 -8.97 -19.49
C GLN A 802 -12.42 -8.72 -19.90
N GLY A 803 -13.27 -8.20 -19.00
CA GLY A 803 -14.69 -7.98 -19.25
C GLY A 803 -15.47 -9.27 -19.54
N GLY A 804 -16.69 -9.11 -20.06
CA GLY A 804 -17.53 -10.21 -20.54
C GLY A 804 -17.79 -10.11 -22.05
N ASN A 805 -18.46 -11.14 -22.60
CA ASN A 805 -18.71 -11.26 -24.04
C ASN A 805 -20.21 -11.40 -24.38
N PRO A 806 -21.03 -10.36 -24.14
CA PRO A 806 -22.46 -10.39 -24.42
C PRO A 806 -22.74 -10.21 -25.92
N SER A 807 -23.91 -10.66 -26.38
CA SER A 807 -24.25 -10.58 -27.80
C SER A 807 -25.76 -10.60 -28.08
N THR A 808 -26.15 -10.24 -29.30
CA THR A 808 -27.49 -10.39 -29.87
C THR A 808 -27.40 -10.91 -31.30
N TRP A 809 -28.11 -12.00 -31.60
CA TRP A 809 -28.00 -12.73 -32.86
C TRP A 809 -29.39 -13.04 -33.41
N GLY A 810 -29.54 -13.13 -34.73
CA GLY A 810 -30.75 -13.63 -35.38
C GLY A 810 -31.95 -12.70 -35.29
N ASP A 811 -33.15 -13.27 -35.19
CA ASP A 811 -34.20 -12.58 -34.45
C ASP A 811 -33.74 -12.46 -32.98
N PRO A 812 -33.88 -11.32 -32.28
CA PRO A 812 -32.97 -10.99 -31.17
C PRO A 812 -32.90 -12.05 -30.04
N HIS A 813 -31.93 -12.96 -30.19
CA HIS A 813 -31.48 -13.92 -29.19
C HIS A 813 -30.37 -13.25 -28.40
N LEU A 814 -30.69 -12.79 -27.20
CA LEU A 814 -29.76 -12.06 -26.35
C LEU A 814 -28.92 -13.05 -25.53
N THR A 815 -27.66 -12.71 -25.33
CA THR A 815 -26.76 -13.36 -24.38
C THR A 815 -26.21 -12.30 -23.45
N THR A 816 -26.56 -12.38 -22.18
CA THR A 816 -26.14 -11.41 -21.16
C THR A 816 -24.65 -11.54 -20.84
N LEU A 817 -24.12 -10.56 -20.12
CA LEU A 817 -22.72 -10.50 -19.69
C LEU A 817 -22.28 -11.74 -18.88
N ASP A 818 -23.21 -12.35 -18.15
CA ASP A 818 -23.03 -13.58 -17.35
C ASP A 818 -23.44 -14.87 -18.10
N GLY A 819 -23.73 -14.78 -19.41
CA GLY A 819 -23.96 -15.92 -20.29
C GLY A 819 -25.40 -16.47 -20.31
N VAL A 820 -26.35 -15.80 -19.67
CA VAL A 820 -27.77 -16.19 -19.74
C VAL A 820 -28.34 -15.81 -21.10
N ARG A 821 -29.05 -16.76 -21.72
CA ARG A 821 -29.65 -16.59 -23.04
C ARG A 821 -31.16 -16.44 -22.93
N TYR A 822 -31.72 -15.46 -23.62
CA TYR A 822 -33.17 -15.26 -23.71
C TYR A 822 -33.56 -14.46 -24.94
N ASP A 823 -34.79 -14.64 -25.40
CA ASP A 823 -35.32 -13.95 -26.59
C ASP A 823 -35.99 -12.64 -26.19
N PHE A 824 -35.78 -11.57 -26.96
CA PHE A 824 -36.43 -10.27 -26.75
C PHE A 824 -36.93 -9.66 -28.06
N GLN A 825 -38.21 -9.89 -28.35
CA GLN A 825 -38.83 -9.51 -29.63
C GLN A 825 -39.55 -8.15 -29.62
N GLY A 826 -39.20 -7.24 -28.70
CA GLY A 826 -39.86 -5.94 -28.59
C GLY A 826 -39.63 -5.06 -29.82
N ALA A 827 -40.63 -4.30 -30.27
CA ALA A 827 -40.49 -3.38 -31.39
C ALA A 827 -40.15 -1.95 -30.94
N GLY A 828 -39.01 -1.44 -31.41
CA GLY A 828 -38.52 -0.10 -31.12
C GLY A 828 -37.01 -0.05 -30.96
N GLU A 829 -36.53 0.93 -30.21
CA GLU A 829 -35.10 1.13 -29.95
C GLU A 829 -34.81 0.91 -28.47
N TYR A 830 -33.74 0.16 -28.17
CA TYR A 830 -33.44 -0.29 -26.83
C TYR A 830 -31.95 -0.13 -26.51
N VAL A 831 -31.65 0.16 -25.25
CA VAL A 831 -30.27 0.14 -24.72
C VAL A 831 -29.88 -1.30 -24.43
N LEU A 832 -28.90 -1.81 -25.19
CA LEU A 832 -28.34 -3.14 -25.00
C LEU A 832 -27.31 -3.17 -23.87
N LEU A 833 -26.38 -2.20 -23.87
CA LEU A 833 -25.34 -2.05 -22.86
C LEU A 833 -25.08 -0.58 -22.55
N ARG A 834 -24.79 -0.25 -21.29
CA ARG A 834 -24.40 1.11 -20.87
C ARG A 834 -23.40 1.11 -19.71
N ASP A 835 -22.45 2.03 -19.79
CA ASP A 835 -21.59 2.52 -18.70
C ASP A 835 -21.23 4.00 -18.94
N PRO A 836 -20.44 4.66 -18.06
CA PRO A 836 -20.10 6.08 -18.24
C PRO A 836 -19.33 6.44 -19.54
N GLY A 837 -18.67 5.49 -20.21
CA GLY A 837 -17.84 5.71 -21.40
C GLY A 837 -18.30 4.98 -22.66
N LEU A 838 -19.27 4.08 -22.54
CA LEU A 838 -19.82 3.22 -23.57
C LEU A 838 -21.35 3.16 -23.47
N GLU A 839 -22.05 3.34 -24.59
CA GLU A 839 -23.47 3.00 -24.67
C GLU A 839 -23.74 2.33 -26.02
N LEU A 840 -24.47 1.22 -26.02
CA LEU A 840 -24.83 0.45 -27.22
C LEU A 840 -26.35 0.34 -27.27
N GLN A 841 -26.92 0.76 -28.40
CA GLN A 841 -28.36 0.72 -28.69
C GLN A 841 -28.61 -0.09 -29.95
N ALA A 842 -29.77 -0.75 -30.00
CA ALA A 842 -30.23 -1.47 -31.18
C ALA A 842 -31.67 -1.10 -31.51
N ARG A 843 -31.99 -1.10 -32.81
CA ARG A 843 -33.35 -0.93 -33.33
C ARG A 843 -33.90 -2.28 -33.76
N HIS A 844 -34.93 -2.72 -33.05
CA HIS A 844 -35.67 -3.94 -33.33
C HIS A 844 -36.93 -3.58 -34.12
N THR A 845 -37.05 -4.14 -35.31
CA THR A 845 -38.14 -3.87 -36.26
C THR A 845 -39.05 -5.10 -36.34
N PRO A 846 -40.36 -4.96 -36.14
CA PRO A 846 -41.29 -6.09 -36.23
C PRO A 846 -41.41 -6.56 -37.68
N VAL A 847 -41.46 -7.88 -37.90
CA VAL A 847 -41.67 -8.51 -39.21
C VAL A 847 -42.90 -9.41 -39.20
N GLN A 848 -43.53 -9.59 -40.36
CA GLN A 848 -44.66 -10.51 -40.47
C GLN A 848 -44.14 -11.96 -40.56
N THR A 849 -44.78 -12.88 -39.85
CA THR A 849 -44.53 -14.31 -39.95
C THR A 849 -45.86 -15.05 -39.88
N GLU A 850 -45.95 -16.25 -40.47
CA GLU A 850 -47.18 -17.06 -40.36
C GLU A 850 -47.43 -17.51 -38.93
N GLN A 851 -46.37 -17.67 -38.13
CA GLN A 851 -46.43 -18.13 -36.74
C GLN A 851 -45.38 -17.41 -35.87
N PRO A 852 -45.60 -17.28 -34.55
CA PRO A 852 -44.59 -16.80 -33.62
C PRO A 852 -43.34 -17.70 -33.56
N VAL A 853 -42.24 -17.14 -33.07
CA VAL A 853 -41.02 -17.88 -32.72
C VAL A 853 -41.07 -18.39 -31.28
N GLY A 854 -40.28 -19.43 -30.99
CA GLY A 854 -40.15 -20.05 -29.68
C GLY A 854 -40.93 -21.38 -29.52
N PRO A 855 -41.14 -21.85 -28.27
CA PRO A 855 -40.87 -21.13 -27.03
C PRO A 855 -39.38 -21.04 -26.69
N ASP A 856 -38.95 -19.87 -26.21
CA ASP A 856 -37.61 -19.70 -25.64
C ASP A 856 -37.46 -20.50 -24.34
N ALA A 857 -36.29 -21.10 -24.11
CA ALA A 857 -36.03 -21.94 -22.95
C ALA A 857 -36.00 -21.16 -21.63
N HIS A 858 -35.55 -19.89 -21.65
CA HIS A 858 -35.40 -19.09 -20.44
C HIS A 858 -36.73 -18.44 -20.02
N THR A 859 -37.43 -17.82 -20.96
CA THR A 859 -38.71 -17.13 -20.74
C THR A 859 -39.90 -18.08 -20.81
N GLY A 860 -39.83 -19.15 -21.61
CA GLY A 860 -40.96 -20.04 -21.92
C GLY A 860 -42.02 -19.38 -22.81
N LEU A 861 -41.74 -18.21 -23.38
CA LEU A 861 -42.68 -17.45 -24.20
C LEU A 861 -42.47 -17.78 -25.68
N THR A 862 -43.58 -17.83 -26.42
CA THR A 862 -43.57 -17.60 -27.86
C THR A 862 -43.82 -16.11 -28.12
N ALA A 863 -43.21 -15.57 -29.17
CA ALA A 863 -43.34 -14.15 -29.50
C ALA A 863 -43.27 -13.91 -31.00
N CYS A 864 -43.94 -12.86 -31.48
CA CYS A 864 -43.81 -12.46 -32.87
C CYS A 864 -42.44 -11.84 -33.14
N ALA A 865 -41.77 -12.31 -34.18
CA ALA A 865 -40.39 -11.95 -34.47
C ALA A 865 -40.20 -10.46 -34.75
N SER A 866 -39.15 -9.91 -34.17
CA SER A 866 -38.57 -8.62 -34.54
C SER A 866 -37.15 -8.86 -35.03
N ILE A 867 -36.56 -7.90 -35.73
CA ILE A 867 -35.23 -8.04 -36.32
C ILE A 867 -34.38 -6.81 -35.97
N THR A 868 -33.13 -7.02 -35.57
CA THR A 868 -32.18 -5.93 -35.38
C THR A 868 -31.81 -5.34 -36.74
N THR A 869 -32.26 -4.11 -37.00
CA THR A 869 -32.13 -3.43 -38.32
C THR A 869 -31.18 -2.24 -38.29
N ALA A 870 -30.78 -1.78 -37.10
CA ALA A 870 -29.80 -0.73 -36.92
C ALA A 870 -29.10 -0.88 -35.56
N VAL A 871 -27.85 -0.46 -35.51
CA VAL A 871 -27.03 -0.42 -34.29
C VAL A 871 -26.47 0.98 -34.13
N ALA A 872 -26.48 1.52 -32.92
CA ALA A 872 -25.83 2.77 -32.60
C ALA A 872 -25.01 2.64 -31.32
N ALA A 873 -23.84 3.28 -31.29
CA ALA A 873 -22.92 3.22 -30.17
C ALA A 873 -22.36 4.60 -29.82
N ARG A 874 -22.16 4.86 -28.53
CA ARG A 874 -21.40 6.01 -28.04
C ARG A 874 -20.03 5.48 -27.58
N LEU A 875 -18.97 5.93 -28.24
CA LEU A 875 -17.59 5.63 -27.88
C LEU A 875 -16.90 6.91 -27.40
N GLY A 876 -16.82 7.10 -26.09
CA GLY A 876 -16.39 8.39 -25.52
C GLY A 876 -17.36 9.52 -25.92
N PRO A 877 -16.88 10.63 -26.50
CA PRO A 877 -17.74 11.72 -26.97
C PRO A 877 -18.43 11.44 -28.32
N HIS A 878 -18.01 10.41 -29.06
CA HIS A 878 -18.49 10.19 -30.43
C HIS A 878 -19.72 9.30 -30.47
N ARG A 879 -20.72 9.75 -31.22
CA ARG A 879 -21.91 8.97 -31.55
C ARG A 879 -21.74 8.31 -32.90
N ILE A 880 -21.96 7.00 -32.97
CA ILE A 880 -21.84 6.20 -34.19
C ILE A 880 -23.19 5.55 -34.43
N SER A 881 -23.71 5.64 -35.64
CA SER A 881 -24.91 4.89 -36.05
C SER A 881 -24.64 4.14 -37.35
N TYR A 882 -25.07 2.89 -37.40
CA TYR A 882 -25.05 2.06 -38.58
C TYR A 882 -26.47 1.59 -38.88
N GLN A 883 -27.05 2.17 -39.93
CA GLN A 883 -28.47 2.08 -40.23
C GLN A 883 -28.71 2.12 -41.73
N MET A 884 -29.90 1.73 -42.17
CA MET A 884 -30.32 1.82 -43.57
C MET A 884 -30.21 3.24 -44.11
N ASN A 885 -29.72 3.37 -45.34
CA ASN A 885 -29.75 4.65 -46.03
C ASN A 885 -31.20 5.00 -46.41
N VAL A 886 -31.55 6.27 -46.19
CA VAL A 886 -32.93 6.76 -46.36
C VAL A 886 -33.38 6.79 -47.83
N GLU A 887 -32.45 7.02 -48.76
CA GLU A 887 -32.73 7.12 -50.19
C GLU A 887 -32.55 5.78 -50.92
N ARG A 888 -31.59 4.97 -50.45
CA ARG A 888 -31.25 3.64 -50.99
C ARG A 888 -31.23 2.58 -49.89
N PRO A 889 -32.41 2.06 -49.50
CA PRO A 889 -32.57 1.09 -48.39
C PRO A 889 -31.67 -0.14 -48.49
N GLU A 890 -31.29 -0.55 -49.71
CA GLU A 890 -30.38 -1.65 -49.99
C GLU A 890 -28.91 -1.37 -49.63
N LEU A 891 -28.60 -0.19 -49.09
CA LEU A 891 -27.28 0.19 -48.59
C LEU A 891 -27.34 0.57 -47.11
N LEU A 892 -26.28 0.22 -46.39
CA LEU A 892 -26.05 0.71 -45.04
C LEU A 892 -25.25 2.01 -45.05
N GLU A 893 -25.62 2.92 -44.17
CA GLU A 893 -24.96 4.18 -43.96
C GLU A 893 -24.34 4.21 -42.56
N LEU A 894 -23.01 4.35 -42.53
CA LEU A 894 -22.26 4.65 -41.31
C LEU A 894 -22.26 6.16 -41.09
N ARG A 895 -22.67 6.59 -39.91
CA ARG A 895 -22.57 7.99 -39.49
C ARG A 895 -21.75 8.12 -38.23
N VAL A 896 -20.97 9.20 -38.16
CA VAL A 896 -20.24 9.63 -36.97
C VAL A 896 -20.66 11.06 -36.65
N ASP A 897 -21.12 11.29 -35.43
CA ASP A 897 -21.62 12.57 -34.93
C ASP A 897 -22.69 13.20 -35.86
N GLY A 898 -23.59 12.35 -36.37
CA GLY A 898 -24.68 12.75 -37.26
C GLY A 898 -24.33 12.82 -38.75
N LYS A 899 -23.04 12.72 -39.11
CA LYS A 899 -22.55 12.92 -40.48
C LYS A 899 -22.24 11.58 -41.15
N PRO A 900 -22.69 11.35 -42.41
CA PRO A 900 -22.29 10.16 -43.17
C PRO A 900 -20.77 10.08 -43.37
N VAL A 901 -20.21 8.89 -43.22
CA VAL A 901 -18.78 8.61 -43.41
C VAL A 901 -18.61 7.38 -44.30
N GLN A 902 -17.67 7.45 -45.24
CA GLN A 902 -17.24 6.29 -46.01
C GLN A 902 -16.12 5.56 -45.26
N LEU A 903 -16.31 4.29 -44.98
CA LEU A 903 -15.32 3.45 -44.32
C LEU A 903 -14.55 2.66 -45.39
N ASP A 904 -13.31 3.02 -45.69
CA ASP A 904 -12.47 2.24 -46.61
C ASP A 904 -11.94 0.99 -45.91
N LYS A 905 -10.83 1.10 -45.18
CA LYS A 905 -10.30 0.01 -44.32
C LYS A 905 -10.49 0.30 -42.84
N GLU A 906 -10.19 1.53 -42.44
CA GLU A 906 -10.20 2.00 -41.06
C GLU A 906 -10.59 3.49 -41.01
N LEU A 907 -11.30 3.87 -39.95
CA LEU A 907 -11.57 5.23 -39.55
C LEU A 907 -11.09 5.44 -38.11
N LEU A 908 -10.20 6.40 -37.88
CA LEU A 908 -9.75 6.78 -36.54
C LEU A 908 -10.67 7.85 -35.95
N LEU A 909 -11.05 7.68 -34.68
CA LEU A 909 -11.86 8.63 -33.95
C LEU A 909 -10.97 9.57 -33.13
N PRO A 910 -11.21 10.91 -33.14
CA PRO A 910 -10.40 11.88 -32.39
C PRO A 910 -10.23 11.57 -30.89
N SER A 911 -11.22 10.96 -30.25
CA SER A 911 -11.15 10.60 -28.82
C SER A 911 -10.43 9.28 -28.54
N GLY A 912 -9.79 8.67 -29.55
CA GLY A 912 -8.92 7.52 -29.39
C GLY A 912 -9.52 6.15 -29.69
N GLY A 913 -10.77 6.07 -30.15
CA GLY A 913 -11.34 4.84 -30.72
C GLY A 913 -11.06 4.69 -32.21
N ARG A 914 -11.55 3.61 -32.82
CA ARG A 914 -11.51 3.38 -34.28
C ARG A 914 -12.68 2.54 -34.77
N ILE A 915 -12.94 2.58 -36.07
CA ILE A 915 -13.89 1.71 -36.78
C ILE A 915 -13.13 1.02 -37.91
N THR A 916 -13.26 -0.30 -38.03
CA THR A 916 -12.62 -1.11 -39.08
C THR A 916 -13.65 -1.97 -39.80
N ARG A 917 -13.36 -2.36 -41.05
CA ARG A 917 -14.16 -3.39 -41.73
C ARG A 917 -13.81 -4.76 -41.19
N THR A 918 -14.81 -5.63 -41.06
CA THR A 918 -14.57 -7.06 -40.80
C THR A 918 -14.34 -7.79 -42.12
N THR A 919 -14.03 -9.08 -42.04
CA THR A 919 -13.98 -9.98 -43.20
C THR A 919 -15.37 -10.28 -43.77
N ALA A 920 -16.44 -10.01 -43.01
CA ALA A 920 -17.82 -10.16 -43.46
C ALA A 920 -18.23 -8.97 -44.35
N ASN A 921 -18.95 -9.26 -45.44
CA ASN A 921 -19.44 -8.21 -46.33
C ASN A 921 -20.39 -7.27 -45.57
N GLY A 922 -20.15 -5.96 -45.64
CA GLY A 922 -20.92 -4.96 -44.89
C GLY A 922 -20.71 -4.97 -43.38
N GLY A 923 -19.87 -5.87 -42.84
CA GLY A 923 -19.59 -5.97 -41.42
C GLY A 923 -18.58 -4.91 -40.96
N ILE A 924 -18.80 -4.39 -39.76
CA ILE A 924 -17.94 -3.36 -39.14
C ILE A 924 -17.56 -3.76 -37.73
N ARG A 925 -16.42 -3.27 -37.27
CA ARG A 925 -15.99 -3.37 -35.88
C ARG A 925 -15.68 -1.99 -35.34
N MET A 926 -16.24 -1.68 -34.18
CA MET A 926 -16.02 -0.45 -33.44
C MET A 926 -15.19 -0.77 -32.20
N GLU A 927 -14.06 -0.09 -32.04
CA GLU A 927 -13.15 -0.31 -30.91
C GLU A 927 -13.02 0.97 -30.09
N SER A 928 -13.26 0.85 -28.79
CA SER A 928 -13.00 1.92 -27.83
C SER A 928 -11.50 2.02 -27.52
N ALA A 929 -11.07 3.20 -27.05
CA ALA A 929 -9.70 3.40 -26.56
C ALA A 929 -9.34 2.48 -25.37
N GLY A 930 -10.34 1.90 -24.69
CA GLY A 930 -10.17 1.01 -23.54
C GLY A 930 -10.20 -0.48 -23.89
N GLY A 931 -10.19 -0.85 -25.17
CA GLY A 931 -10.11 -2.24 -25.63
C GLY A 931 -11.44 -2.93 -25.91
N THR A 932 -12.57 -2.43 -25.40
CA THR A 932 -13.90 -2.99 -25.73
C THR A 932 -14.16 -2.91 -27.22
N ARG A 933 -14.61 -4.02 -27.81
CA ARG A 933 -14.84 -4.17 -29.26
C ARG A 933 -16.27 -4.57 -29.51
N ILE A 934 -16.96 -3.85 -30.40
CA ILE A 934 -18.31 -4.17 -30.86
C ILE A 934 -18.20 -4.59 -32.32
N THR A 935 -18.53 -5.83 -32.62
CA THR A 935 -18.54 -6.37 -33.97
C THR A 935 -19.98 -6.50 -34.46
N VAL A 936 -20.27 -5.90 -35.62
CA VAL A 936 -21.57 -5.99 -36.28
C VAL A 936 -21.40 -6.76 -37.58
N THR A 937 -22.15 -7.84 -37.74
CA THR A 937 -22.28 -8.59 -38.99
C THR A 937 -23.69 -8.42 -39.52
N VAL A 938 -23.83 -8.38 -40.84
CA VAL A 938 -25.08 -7.99 -41.49
C VAL A 938 -25.34 -8.85 -42.72
N ASP A 939 -26.61 -8.99 -43.07
CA ASP A 939 -27.00 -9.46 -44.41
C ASP A 939 -28.32 -8.80 -44.84
N TRP A 940 -28.60 -8.85 -46.14
CA TRP A 940 -29.75 -8.21 -46.74
C TRP A 940 -30.90 -9.20 -46.94
N TRP A 941 -32.06 -8.88 -46.37
CA TRP A 941 -33.28 -9.65 -46.57
C TRP A 941 -34.13 -9.01 -47.67
N ALA A 942 -33.96 -9.51 -48.90
CA ALA A 942 -34.58 -8.93 -50.09
C ALA A 942 -36.11 -8.95 -50.07
N HIS A 943 -36.73 -9.94 -49.44
CA HIS A 943 -38.19 -10.07 -49.35
C HIS A 943 -38.84 -8.90 -48.62
N TYR A 944 -38.29 -8.52 -47.47
CA TYR A 944 -38.77 -7.40 -46.65
C TYR A 944 -38.07 -6.07 -46.96
N GLY A 945 -37.01 -6.08 -47.78
CA GLY A 945 -36.24 -4.87 -48.09
C GLY A 945 -35.55 -4.27 -46.86
N LEU A 946 -35.03 -5.10 -45.96
CA LEU A 946 -34.36 -4.66 -44.74
C LEU A 946 -33.04 -5.40 -44.51
N TRP A 947 -32.18 -4.80 -43.69
CA TRP A 947 -30.97 -5.44 -43.19
C TRP A 947 -31.26 -6.09 -41.84
N TYR A 948 -30.67 -7.25 -41.59
CA TYR A 948 -30.64 -7.82 -40.25
C TYR A 948 -29.19 -7.92 -39.75
N MET A 949 -28.99 -7.62 -38.47
CA MET A 949 -27.68 -7.40 -37.87
C MET A 949 -27.47 -8.23 -36.61
N ASN A 950 -26.37 -8.98 -36.55
CA ASN A 950 -25.90 -9.54 -35.28
C ASN A 950 -24.88 -8.58 -34.65
N THR A 951 -24.87 -8.52 -33.33
CA THR A 951 -23.91 -7.72 -32.57
C THR A 951 -23.23 -8.58 -31.52
N ASP A 952 -21.90 -8.66 -31.60
CA ASP A 952 -21.04 -9.30 -30.61
C ASP A 952 -20.18 -8.25 -29.91
N VAL A 953 -20.08 -8.32 -28.59
CA VAL A 953 -19.24 -7.41 -27.82
C VAL A 953 -18.18 -8.20 -27.10
N GLN A 954 -16.91 -7.82 -27.28
CA GLN A 954 -15.78 -8.41 -26.58
C GLN A 954 -15.22 -7.43 -25.54
N GLN A 955 -14.80 -7.95 -24.40
CA GLN A 955 -14.30 -7.16 -23.27
C GLN A 955 -15.29 -6.07 -22.82
N ALA A 956 -16.57 -6.44 -22.74
CA ALA A 956 -17.61 -5.56 -22.21
C ALA A 956 -17.41 -5.37 -20.70
N ARG A 957 -17.34 -4.11 -20.27
CA ARG A 957 -17.32 -3.72 -18.85
C ARG A 957 -18.63 -3.06 -18.42
N ALA A 958 -19.45 -2.70 -19.39
CA ALA A 958 -20.79 -2.22 -19.17
C ALA A 958 -21.67 -3.32 -18.56
N THR A 959 -22.32 -2.99 -17.45
CA THR A 959 -23.13 -3.92 -16.67
C THR A 959 -24.62 -3.53 -16.66
N GLU A 960 -25.01 -2.49 -17.38
CA GLU A 960 -26.40 -2.03 -17.46
C GLU A 960 -26.97 -2.25 -18.86
N GLY A 961 -28.29 -2.47 -18.97
CA GLY A 961 -28.99 -2.68 -20.23
C GLY A 961 -29.57 -4.09 -20.38
N LEU A 962 -30.19 -4.37 -21.54
CA LEU A 962 -30.79 -5.68 -21.82
C LEU A 962 -29.77 -6.83 -21.86
N LEU A 963 -28.49 -6.54 -22.11
CA LEU A 963 -27.40 -7.52 -22.05
C LEU A 963 -26.66 -7.49 -20.70
N GLY A 964 -27.15 -6.74 -19.71
CA GLY A 964 -26.59 -6.70 -18.36
C GLY A 964 -26.70 -8.04 -17.62
N PRO A 965 -25.92 -8.24 -16.54
CA PRO A 965 -25.97 -9.47 -15.76
C PRO A 965 -27.29 -9.62 -15.01
N ILE A 966 -27.67 -10.86 -14.70
CA ILE A 966 -28.88 -11.17 -13.95
C ILE A 966 -28.50 -11.39 -12.47
N ALA A 967 -29.06 -10.57 -11.59
CA ALA A 967 -28.78 -10.67 -10.15
C ALA A 967 -29.32 -11.99 -9.55
N PRO A 968 -28.69 -12.55 -8.49
CA PRO A 968 -29.22 -13.71 -7.78
C PRO A 968 -30.67 -13.50 -7.33
N GLY A 969 -31.53 -14.51 -7.54
CA GLY A 969 -32.96 -14.41 -7.22
C GLY A 969 -33.80 -13.60 -8.22
N ASN A 970 -33.17 -13.07 -9.28
CA ASN A 970 -33.84 -12.41 -10.39
C ASN A 970 -33.81 -13.30 -11.65
N TRP A 971 -34.72 -13.08 -12.59
CA TRP A 971 -34.76 -13.85 -13.85
C TRP A 971 -34.49 -13.01 -15.10
N LEU A 972 -34.37 -11.69 -14.97
CA LEU A 972 -34.06 -10.75 -16.04
C LEU A 972 -33.03 -9.72 -15.56
N PRO A 973 -32.37 -8.96 -16.46
CA PRO A 973 -31.50 -7.86 -16.07
C PRO A 973 -32.22 -6.83 -15.19
N MET A 974 -31.44 -6.08 -14.40
CA MET A 974 -31.98 -4.99 -13.57
C MET A 974 -32.56 -3.85 -14.41
N LEU A 975 -33.52 -3.13 -13.83
CA LEU A 975 -34.06 -1.90 -14.42
C LEU A 975 -33.04 -0.75 -14.28
N PRO A 976 -33.15 0.34 -15.06
CA PRO A 976 -32.21 1.47 -15.01
C PRO A 976 -32.13 2.19 -13.67
N ASP A 977 -33.15 2.06 -12.82
CA ASP A 977 -33.20 2.63 -11.46
C ASP A 977 -32.57 1.70 -10.40
N GLY A 978 -32.08 0.53 -10.81
CA GLY A 978 -31.49 -0.48 -9.95
C GLY A 978 -32.48 -1.47 -9.34
N SER A 979 -33.78 -1.35 -9.63
CA SER A 979 -34.78 -2.30 -9.14
C SER A 979 -34.71 -3.66 -9.87
N GLN A 980 -35.17 -4.71 -9.18
CA GLN A 980 -35.18 -6.10 -9.66
C GLN A 980 -36.62 -6.58 -9.88
N LEU A 981 -36.80 -7.56 -10.78
CA LEU A 981 -38.12 -8.12 -11.11
C LEU A 981 -38.47 -9.37 -10.29
N GLY A 982 -37.53 -9.91 -9.51
CA GLY A 982 -37.71 -11.07 -8.64
C GLY A 982 -37.63 -12.41 -9.38
N GLU A 983 -38.14 -13.48 -8.77
CA GLU A 983 -38.12 -14.82 -9.37
C GLU A 983 -38.97 -14.89 -10.64
N ARG A 984 -38.63 -15.84 -11.53
CA ARG A 984 -39.38 -16.07 -12.78
C ARG A 984 -40.84 -16.45 -12.46
N PRO A 985 -41.84 -15.66 -12.90
CA PRO A 985 -43.25 -15.98 -12.65
C PRO A 985 -43.65 -17.36 -13.18
N ALA A 986 -44.61 -18.03 -12.53
CA ALA A 986 -45.14 -19.30 -13.04
C ALA A 986 -46.04 -19.09 -14.28
N ASN A 987 -46.85 -18.03 -14.26
CA ASN A 987 -47.77 -17.67 -15.36
C ASN A 987 -47.02 -17.01 -16.53
N LEU A 988 -47.31 -17.43 -17.75
CA LEU A 988 -46.73 -16.87 -18.97
C LEU A 988 -47.13 -15.41 -19.23
N GLU A 989 -48.33 -15.00 -18.84
CA GLU A 989 -48.78 -13.60 -19.00
C GLU A 989 -47.95 -12.66 -18.11
N ASP A 990 -47.72 -13.04 -16.85
CA ASP A 990 -46.87 -12.27 -15.93
C ASP A 990 -45.43 -12.19 -16.44
N ARG A 991 -44.92 -13.25 -17.09
CA ARG A 991 -43.61 -13.22 -17.76
C ARG A 991 -43.59 -12.24 -18.94
N HIS A 992 -44.64 -12.23 -19.74
CA HIS A 992 -44.79 -11.31 -20.88
C HIS A 992 -44.79 -9.85 -20.40
N VAL A 993 -45.60 -9.53 -19.38
CA VAL A 993 -45.65 -8.19 -18.78
C VAL A 993 -44.29 -7.80 -18.19
N ALA A 994 -43.64 -8.70 -17.45
CA ALA A 994 -42.32 -8.42 -16.88
C ALA A 994 -41.24 -8.18 -17.94
N LEU A 995 -41.23 -8.95 -19.03
CA LEU A 995 -40.24 -8.83 -20.11
C LEU A 995 -40.48 -7.62 -21.01
N TYR A 996 -41.70 -7.44 -21.52
CA TYR A 996 -41.98 -6.44 -22.56
C TYR A 996 -42.48 -5.12 -22.00
N GLU A 997 -43.37 -5.15 -20.99
CA GLU A 997 -44.01 -3.94 -20.45
C GLU A 997 -43.23 -3.30 -19.29
N LYS A 998 -42.41 -4.07 -18.57
CA LYS A 998 -41.54 -3.56 -17.49
C LYS A 998 -40.10 -3.41 -17.94
N LEU A 999 -39.39 -4.51 -18.22
CA LEU A 999 -37.98 -4.47 -18.61
C LEU A 999 -37.80 -3.70 -19.93
N GLY A 1000 -38.50 -4.13 -20.99
CA GLY A 1000 -38.40 -3.54 -22.32
C GLY A 1000 -38.71 -2.04 -22.34
N GLU A 1001 -39.77 -1.62 -21.64
CA GLU A 1001 -40.12 -0.20 -21.55
C GLU A 1001 -39.11 0.63 -20.75
N SER A 1002 -38.56 0.07 -19.67
CA SER A 1002 -37.56 0.79 -18.87
C SER A 1002 -36.26 1.05 -19.63
N TRP A 1003 -35.87 0.12 -20.52
CA TRP A 1003 -34.66 0.23 -21.35
C TRP A 1003 -34.93 0.79 -22.76
N ARG A 1004 -36.16 1.24 -23.02
CA ARG A 1004 -36.53 1.84 -24.30
C ARG A 1004 -35.84 3.20 -24.47
N VAL A 1005 -35.26 3.40 -25.65
CA VAL A 1005 -34.59 4.64 -26.03
C VAL A 1005 -35.62 5.75 -26.21
N THR A 1006 -35.32 6.91 -25.62
CA THR A 1006 -36.13 8.14 -25.73
C THR A 1006 -35.52 9.08 -26.74
N LYS A 1007 -36.26 10.12 -27.14
CA LYS A 1007 -35.75 11.17 -28.03
C LYS A 1007 -34.45 11.79 -27.50
N ASP A 1008 -34.34 11.97 -26.19
CA ASP A 1008 -33.20 12.65 -25.56
C ASP A 1008 -32.00 11.72 -25.34
N THR A 1009 -32.24 10.41 -25.27
CA THR A 1009 -31.19 9.40 -25.08
C THR A 1009 -30.75 8.73 -26.38
N SER A 1010 -31.44 8.96 -27.50
CA SER A 1010 -31.16 8.26 -28.76
C SER A 1010 -29.78 8.56 -29.34
N LEU A 1011 -29.13 7.47 -29.75
CA LEU A 1011 -27.88 7.50 -30.51
C LEU A 1011 -28.10 7.44 -32.04
N PHE A 1012 -29.33 7.28 -32.50
CA PHE A 1012 -29.66 7.17 -33.92
C PHE A 1012 -29.88 8.54 -34.57
N ASP A 1013 -29.71 8.57 -35.90
CA ASP A 1013 -30.07 9.71 -36.74
C ASP A 1013 -31.41 9.43 -37.44
N TYR A 1014 -32.29 10.43 -37.46
CA TYR A 1014 -33.63 10.31 -38.05
C TYR A 1014 -33.78 11.22 -39.26
N ALA A 1015 -34.47 10.72 -40.30
CA ALA A 1015 -34.94 11.60 -41.37
C ALA A 1015 -36.03 12.55 -40.86
N SER A 1016 -36.22 13.66 -41.57
CA SER A 1016 -37.15 14.72 -41.17
C SER A 1016 -38.54 14.17 -40.89
N GLY A 1017 -39.10 14.49 -39.71
CA GLY A 1017 -40.43 14.04 -39.28
C GLY A 1017 -40.45 12.69 -38.54
N PHE A 1018 -39.34 11.95 -38.49
CA PHE A 1018 -39.24 10.71 -37.74
C PHE A 1018 -38.50 10.87 -36.39
N SER A 1019 -38.76 9.94 -35.48
CA SER A 1019 -38.11 9.85 -34.16
C SER A 1019 -38.18 8.40 -33.65
N THR A 1020 -37.71 8.14 -32.43
CA THR A 1020 -37.87 6.84 -31.75
C THR A 1020 -39.33 6.33 -31.80
N ALA A 1021 -40.32 7.23 -31.71
CA ALA A 1021 -41.75 6.90 -31.76
C ALA A 1021 -42.21 6.34 -33.12
N SER A 1022 -41.49 6.65 -34.20
CA SER A 1022 -41.79 6.15 -35.54
C SER A 1022 -41.49 4.67 -35.68
N TYR A 1023 -40.47 4.19 -34.97
CA TYR A 1023 -40.04 2.78 -34.95
C TYR A 1023 -40.63 1.98 -33.78
N THR A 1024 -41.29 2.64 -32.83
CA THR A 1024 -41.90 2.00 -31.67
C THR A 1024 -43.29 1.45 -32.00
N LEU A 1025 -43.51 0.18 -31.66
CA LEU A 1025 -44.82 -0.46 -31.60
C LEU A 1025 -44.98 -1.15 -30.23
N ARG A 1026 -45.61 -0.45 -29.28
CA ARG A 1026 -45.70 -0.89 -27.86
C ARG A 1026 -46.52 -2.17 -27.66
N THR A 1027 -47.44 -2.47 -28.56
CA THR A 1027 -48.26 -3.68 -28.53
C THR A 1027 -47.53 -4.90 -29.09
N TRP A 1028 -46.27 -4.75 -29.51
CA TRP A 1028 -45.48 -5.82 -30.10
C TRP A 1028 -44.38 -6.31 -29.15
N PRO A 1029 -44.24 -7.63 -28.95
CA PRO A 1029 -45.08 -8.69 -29.51
C PRO A 1029 -46.44 -8.80 -28.80
N GLU A 1030 -47.45 -9.34 -29.46
CA GLU A 1030 -48.74 -9.65 -28.81
C GLU A 1030 -48.62 -10.94 -27.98
N PHE A 1031 -49.23 -10.97 -26.80
CA PHE A 1031 -49.28 -12.18 -25.98
C PHE A 1031 -50.17 -13.25 -26.63
N LYS A 1032 -49.60 -14.44 -26.88
CA LYS A 1032 -50.28 -15.57 -27.54
C LYS A 1032 -50.86 -15.24 -28.92
N ALA A 1033 -50.08 -14.56 -29.75
CA ALA A 1033 -50.44 -14.39 -31.16
C ALA A 1033 -50.53 -15.74 -31.88
N ASP A 1034 -51.57 -15.96 -32.68
CA ASP A 1034 -51.65 -17.11 -33.59
C ASP A 1034 -50.91 -16.84 -34.92
N ALA A 1035 -50.79 -15.58 -35.29
CA ALA A 1035 -50.09 -15.11 -36.47
C ALA A 1035 -49.52 -13.70 -36.23
N CYS A 1036 -48.39 -13.40 -36.86
CA CYS A 1036 -47.69 -12.14 -36.63
C CYS A 1036 -47.97 -11.16 -37.77
N ARG A 1037 -48.72 -10.10 -37.46
CA ARG A 1037 -49.19 -9.11 -38.45
C ARG A 1037 -48.80 -7.70 -38.00
N VAL A 1038 -48.11 -6.98 -38.88
CA VAL A 1038 -47.60 -5.64 -38.58
C VAL A 1038 -48.67 -4.61 -38.90
N THR A 1039 -49.23 -3.99 -37.86
CA THR A 1039 -50.32 -3.00 -37.98
C THR A 1039 -49.83 -1.59 -38.28
N LYS A 1040 -48.55 -1.32 -38.03
CA LYS A 1040 -47.89 -0.04 -38.28
C LYS A 1040 -46.55 -0.28 -38.96
N ALA A 1041 -46.45 0.08 -40.24
CA ALA A 1041 -45.22 -0.01 -41.00
C ALA A 1041 -44.12 0.89 -40.42
N PRO A 1042 -42.94 0.36 -40.07
CA PRO A 1042 -41.78 1.16 -39.72
C PRO A 1042 -41.31 2.02 -40.92
N PRO A 1043 -40.72 3.21 -40.69
CA PRO A 1043 -40.24 4.06 -41.78
C PRO A 1043 -39.25 3.33 -42.69
N GLY A 1044 -39.51 3.35 -44.00
CA GLY A 1044 -38.65 2.76 -45.02
C GLY A 1044 -38.76 1.24 -45.18
N ILE A 1045 -39.68 0.58 -44.46
CA ILE A 1045 -39.82 -0.88 -44.49
C ILE A 1045 -41.24 -1.25 -44.99
N PRO A 1046 -41.36 -1.93 -46.14
CA PRO A 1046 -42.64 -2.34 -46.68
C PRO A 1046 -43.29 -3.43 -45.83
N VAL A 1047 -44.62 -3.39 -45.74
CA VAL A 1047 -45.42 -4.49 -45.20
C VAL A 1047 -45.75 -5.43 -46.36
N VAL A 1048 -45.10 -6.59 -46.40
CA VAL A 1048 -45.32 -7.64 -47.41
C VAL A 1048 -45.86 -8.90 -46.75
N GLU A 1049 -46.51 -9.77 -47.53
CA GLU A 1049 -46.98 -11.07 -47.05
C GLU A 1049 -45.82 -11.92 -46.51
N PRO A 1050 -46.03 -12.68 -45.42
CA PRO A 1050 -44.97 -13.52 -44.86
C PRO A 1050 -44.55 -14.62 -45.82
N LEU A 1051 -43.25 -14.94 -45.80
CA LEU A 1051 -42.76 -16.17 -46.43
C LEU A 1051 -43.36 -17.39 -45.72
N LYS A 1052 -43.49 -18.49 -46.46
CA LYS A 1052 -43.92 -19.75 -45.88
C LYS A 1052 -42.86 -20.27 -44.92
N PRO A 1053 -43.24 -20.75 -43.72
CA PRO A 1053 -42.33 -21.43 -42.82
C PRO A 1053 -41.65 -22.61 -43.52
N LEU A 1054 -40.36 -22.79 -43.23
CA LEU A 1054 -39.61 -23.96 -43.71
C LEU A 1054 -39.81 -25.13 -42.74
N PRO A 1055 -39.91 -26.37 -43.25
CA PRO A 1055 -39.89 -27.55 -42.40
C PRO A 1055 -38.63 -27.58 -41.53
N ARG A 1056 -38.77 -27.97 -40.27
CA ARG A 1056 -37.66 -28.00 -39.31
C ARG A 1056 -36.45 -28.80 -39.82
N GLU A 1057 -36.68 -29.94 -40.46
CA GLU A 1057 -35.59 -30.78 -41.03
C GLU A 1057 -34.78 -30.03 -42.10
N GLU A 1058 -35.43 -29.18 -42.90
CA GLU A 1058 -34.77 -28.35 -43.91
C GLU A 1058 -33.98 -27.22 -43.25
N ALA A 1059 -34.55 -26.57 -42.23
CA ALA A 1059 -33.84 -25.57 -41.43
C ALA A 1059 -32.61 -26.17 -40.71
N GLU A 1060 -32.72 -27.37 -40.15
CA GLU A 1060 -31.60 -28.12 -39.55
C GLU A 1060 -30.50 -28.43 -40.57
N ALA A 1061 -30.87 -28.79 -41.80
CA ALA A 1061 -29.92 -29.00 -42.87
C ALA A 1061 -29.17 -27.71 -43.26
N LEU A 1062 -29.87 -26.57 -43.30
CA LEU A 1062 -29.28 -25.26 -43.58
C LEU A 1062 -28.35 -24.78 -42.46
N CYS A 1063 -28.69 -25.06 -41.20
CA CYS A 1063 -27.92 -24.64 -40.03
C CYS A 1063 -26.80 -25.62 -39.61
N LYS A 1064 -26.55 -26.71 -40.34
CA LYS A 1064 -25.65 -27.81 -39.95
C LYS A 1064 -24.21 -27.38 -39.56
N GLY A 1065 -23.72 -26.24 -40.06
CA GLY A 1065 -22.39 -25.73 -39.74
C GLY A 1065 -22.31 -24.80 -38.53
N VAL A 1066 -23.45 -24.40 -37.96
CA VAL A 1066 -23.53 -23.50 -36.81
C VAL A 1066 -23.17 -24.27 -35.54
N SER A 1067 -22.48 -23.62 -34.60
CA SER A 1067 -22.09 -24.25 -33.33
C SER A 1067 -23.30 -24.84 -32.59
N GLU A 1068 -23.05 -25.92 -31.83
CA GLU A 1068 -24.10 -26.57 -31.03
C GLU A 1068 -24.83 -25.59 -30.10
N GLU A 1069 -24.09 -24.61 -29.57
CA GLU A 1069 -24.63 -23.57 -28.70
C GLU A 1069 -25.68 -22.71 -29.42
N ARG A 1070 -25.50 -22.43 -30.73
CA ARG A 1070 -26.34 -21.51 -31.52
C ARG A 1070 -27.27 -22.23 -32.52
N LEU A 1071 -27.13 -23.54 -32.67
CA LEU A 1071 -27.85 -24.33 -33.67
C LEU A 1071 -29.37 -24.20 -33.53
N ARG A 1072 -29.88 -24.28 -32.30
CA ARG A 1072 -31.33 -24.16 -32.03
C ARG A 1072 -31.88 -22.82 -32.51
N ASP A 1073 -31.18 -21.73 -32.17
CA ASP A 1073 -31.56 -20.35 -32.49
C ASP A 1073 -31.60 -20.19 -34.02
N CYS A 1074 -30.56 -20.63 -34.73
CA CYS A 1074 -30.52 -20.64 -36.20
C CYS A 1074 -31.69 -21.41 -36.82
N VAL A 1075 -31.96 -22.62 -36.33
CA VAL A 1075 -33.02 -23.48 -36.87
C VAL A 1075 -34.39 -22.83 -36.66
N GLN A 1076 -34.61 -22.22 -35.50
CA GLN A 1076 -35.84 -21.51 -35.17
C GLN A 1076 -36.05 -20.33 -36.12
N ASP A 1077 -35.03 -19.49 -36.31
CA ASP A 1077 -35.06 -18.35 -37.22
C ASP A 1077 -35.39 -18.78 -38.65
N VAL A 1078 -34.62 -19.71 -39.21
CA VAL A 1078 -34.80 -20.18 -40.59
C VAL A 1078 -36.18 -20.82 -40.78
N ALA A 1079 -36.63 -21.63 -39.83
CA ALA A 1079 -37.93 -22.31 -39.91
C ALA A 1079 -39.10 -21.32 -39.83
N ALA A 1080 -39.07 -20.37 -38.89
CA ALA A 1080 -40.18 -19.46 -38.66
C ALA A 1080 -40.26 -18.32 -39.67
N THR A 1081 -39.10 -17.81 -40.12
CA THR A 1081 -39.04 -16.72 -41.10
C THR A 1081 -39.11 -17.19 -42.54
N GLY A 1082 -38.76 -18.46 -42.80
CA GLY A 1082 -38.61 -18.99 -44.15
C GLY A 1082 -37.40 -18.43 -44.92
N GLU A 1083 -36.44 -17.81 -44.23
CA GLU A 1083 -35.29 -17.14 -44.84
C GLU A 1083 -33.97 -17.89 -44.55
N PRO A 1084 -33.41 -18.62 -45.54
CA PRO A 1084 -32.14 -19.34 -45.39
C PRO A 1084 -30.93 -18.44 -45.06
N GLY A 1085 -31.01 -17.14 -45.37
CA GLY A 1085 -29.96 -16.17 -45.07
C GLY A 1085 -29.55 -16.16 -43.60
N PHE A 1086 -30.47 -16.38 -42.65
CA PHE A 1086 -30.14 -16.41 -41.22
C PHE A 1086 -28.99 -17.40 -40.94
N ALA A 1087 -29.03 -18.60 -41.50
CA ALA A 1087 -27.96 -19.58 -41.33
C ALA A 1087 -26.59 -19.06 -41.81
N LYS A 1088 -26.56 -18.35 -42.95
CA LYS A 1088 -25.34 -17.73 -43.47
C LYS A 1088 -24.81 -16.65 -42.51
N THR A 1089 -25.67 -15.83 -41.93
CA THR A 1089 -25.25 -14.76 -41.00
C THR A 1089 -24.75 -15.33 -39.67
N PHE A 1090 -25.38 -16.38 -39.14
CA PHE A 1090 -24.88 -17.12 -37.98
C PHE A 1090 -23.47 -17.65 -38.24
N LEU A 1091 -23.27 -18.39 -39.35
CA LEU A 1091 -21.96 -18.90 -39.76
C LEU A 1091 -20.92 -17.80 -39.94
N THR A 1092 -21.31 -16.71 -40.59
CA THR A 1092 -20.40 -15.57 -40.82
C THR A 1092 -19.99 -14.92 -39.50
N THR A 1093 -20.91 -14.80 -38.55
CA THR A 1093 -20.63 -14.24 -37.22
C THR A 1093 -19.70 -15.15 -36.43
N GLU A 1094 -19.93 -16.47 -36.44
CA GLU A 1094 -19.03 -17.45 -35.82
C GLU A 1094 -17.65 -17.45 -36.46
N GLN A 1095 -17.54 -17.36 -37.78
CA GLN A 1095 -16.26 -17.28 -38.49
C GLN A 1095 -15.47 -16.02 -38.12
N VAL A 1096 -16.15 -14.86 -37.98
CA VAL A 1096 -15.51 -13.61 -37.53
C VAL A 1096 -15.06 -13.71 -36.07
N GLY A 1097 -15.81 -14.43 -35.23
CA GLY A 1097 -15.51 -14.62 -33.81
C GLY A 1097 -14.48 -15.71 -33.50
N ALA A 1098 -14.37 -16.75 -34.33
CA ALA A 1098 -13.50 -17.90 -34.13
C ALA A 1098 -12.02 -17.63 -34.39
N ASN A 1099 -11.70 -16.52 -35.06
CA ASN A 1099 -10.33 -16.12 -35.36
C ASN A 1099 -9.51 -15.89 -34.08
N LEU A 1100 -8.45 -16.68 -33.88
CA LEU A 1100 -7.55 -16.50 -32.76
C LEU A 1100 -6.61 -15.31 -33.05
N PRO A 1101 -6.49 -14.33 -32.14
CA PRO A 1101 -5.59 -13.22 -32.37
C PRO A 1101 -4.12 -13.69 -32.26
N PRO A 1102 -3.16 -12.92 -32.84
CA PRO A 1102 -1.74 -13.22 -32.73
C PRO A 1102 -1.28 -13.31 -31.27
N GLU A 1103 -0.24 -14.09 -30.98
CA GLU A 1103 0.34 -14.11 -29.64
C GLU A 1103 0.97 -12.75 -29.28
N VAL A 1104 1.06 -12.47 -27.98
CA VAL A 1104 1.66 -11.22 -27.48
C VAL A 1104 3.14 -11.19 -27.86
N LEU A 1105 3.52 -10.20 -28.67
CA LEU A 1105 4.89 -10.01 -29.13
C LEU A 1105 5.83 -9.47 -28.02
N GLU A 1106 7.12 -9.76 -28.15
CA GLU A 1106 8.17 -9.29 -27.24
C GLU A 1106 8.86 -8.03 -27.79
N LEU A 1107 8.98 -7.00 -26.95
CA LEU A 1107 9.76 -5.80 -27.27
C LEU A 1107 11.26 -6.03 -27.04
N VAL A 1108 12.12 -5.49 -27.91
CA VAL A 1108 13.57 -5.74 -27.90
C VAL A 1108 14.37 -4.47 -27.58
N ALA A 1109 14.07 -3.34 -28.22
CA ALA A 1109 14.79 -2.09 -27.98
C ALA A 1109 13.91 -0.88 -28.37
N PRO A 1110 14.13 0.32 -27.81
CA PRO A 1110 14.93 0.57 -26.62
C PRO A 1110 14.29 -0.10 -25.40
N GLN A 1111 15.09 -0.59 -24.45
CA GLN A 1111 14.57 -1.22 -23.23
C GLN A 1111 13.70 -0.25 -22.42
N GLU A 1112 12.85 -0.79 -21.56
CA GLU A 1112 12.02 0.04 -20.71
C GLU A 1112 12.84 1.03 -19.86
N ASN A 1113 12.38 2.28 -19.77
CA ASN A 1113 13.04 3.40 -19.10
C ASN A 1113 14.43 3.76 -19.67
N ALA A 1114 14.76 3.29 -20.88
CA ALA A 1114 15.99 3.69 -21.55
C ALA A 1114 16.04 5.20 -21.79
N THR A 1115 17.24 5.75 -21.65
CA THR A 1115 17.56 7.09 -22.15
C THR A 1115 18.15 6.94 -23.55
N ALA A 1116 17.58 7.62 -24.53
CA ALA A 1116 18.01 7.58 -25.92
C ALA A 1116 18.33 8.97 -26.47
N SER A 1117 19.12 9.02 -27.54
CA SER A 1117 19.28 10.22 -28.37
C SER A 1117 17.98 10.56 -29.09
N ARG A 1118 17.87 11.76 -29.64
CA ARG A 1118 16.74 12.19 -30.49
C ARG A 1118 16.35 11.17 -31.56
N THR A 1119 17.31 10.51 -32.17
CA THR A 1119 17.05 9.39 -33.08
C THR A 1119 16.99 8.10 -32.27
N VAL A 1120 15.83 7.45 -32.26
CA VAL A 1120 15.56 6.22 -31.51
C VAL A 1120 15.13 5.12 -32.47
N THR A 1121 15.77 3.95 -32.36
CA THR A 1121 15.38 2.74 -33.09
C THR A 1121 14.59 1.82 -32.17
N PHE A 1122 13.33 1.61 -32.50
CA PHE A 1122 12.40 0.69 -31.85
C PHE A 1122 12.46 -0.66 -32.54
N GLN A 1123 12.52 -1.76 -31.79
CA GLN A 1123 12.65 -3.13 -32.29
C GLN A 1123 11.80 -4.08 -31.47
N TRP A 1124 11.23 -5.08 -32.13
CA TRP A 1124 10.40 -6.12 -31.52
C TRP A 1124 10.57 -7.45 -32.26
N LYS A 1125 10.16 -8.55 -31.62
CA LYS A 1125 10.16 -9.88 -32.23
C LYS A 1125 8.88 -10.12 -33.02
N ASP A 1126 8.93 -11.11 -33.91
CA ASP A 1126 7.75 -11.60 -34.63
C ASP A 1126 6.72 -12.20 -33.65
N ALA A 1127 5.44 -11.99 -33.92
CA ALA A 1127 4.32 -12.65 -33.27
C ALA A 1127 3.89 -13.85 -34.11
N TYR A 1128 3.60 -14.96 -33.44
CA TYR A 1128 3.01 -16.13 -34.06
C TYR A 1128 1.49 -16.04 -33.99
N ASP A 1129 0.82 -16.28 -35.12
CA ASP A 1129 -0.62 -16.45 -35.19
C ASP A 1129 -0.97 -17.94 -35.19
N LYS A 1130 -1.88 -18.36 -34.31
CA LYS A 1130 -2.17 -19.79 -34.11
C LYS A 1130 -2.87 -20.42 -35.29
N ASP A 1131 -3.63 -19.63 -36.04
CA ASP A 1131 -4.40 -20.08 -37.20
C ASP A 1131 -3.59 -19.88 -38.50
N GLY A 1132 -2.35 -19.38 -38.38
CA GLY A 1132 -1.41 -19.20 -39.47
C GLY A 1132 -1.67 -17.96 -40.33
N ASP A 1133 -2.51 -17.03 -39.83
CA ASP A 1133 -2.82 -15.79 -40.53
C ASP A 1133 -1.61 -14.84 -40.58
N ALA A 1134 -1.58 -14.00 -41.63
CA ALA A 1134 -0.48 -13.07 -41.81
C ALA A 1134 -0.58 -11.91 -40.82
N VAL A 1135 0.47 -11.74 -40.00
CA VAL A 1135 0.55 -10.68 -39.00
C VAL A 1135 1.20 -9.41 -39.55
N VAL A 1136 0.65 -8.26 -39.17
CA VAL A 1136 1.23 -6.93 -39.37
C VAL A 1136 1.33 -6.18 -38.03
N TYR A 1137 2.30 -5.28 -37.95
CA TYR A 1137 2.64 -4.53 -36.75
C TYR A 1137 2.32 -3.04 -36.89
N ARG A 1138 1.69 -2.48 -35.87
CA ARG A 1138 1.50 -1.03 -35.70
C ARG A 1138 2.34 -0.55 -34.53
N HIS A 1139 3.33 0.28 -34.81
CA HIS A 1139 4.11 0.93 -33.76
C HIS A 1139 3.35 2.15 -33.25
N CYS A 1140 3.08 2.19 -31.94
CA CYS A 1140 2.37 3.27 -31.29
C CYS A 1140 3.31 4.03 -30.34
N ILE A 1141 3.38 5.35 -30.45
CA ILE A 1141 4.21 6.19 -29.57
C ILE A 1141 3.52 7.52 -29.24
N TRP A 1142 3.48 7.89 -27.97
CA TRP A 1142 2.83 9.13 -27.49
C TRP A 1142 3.51 9.67 -26.24
N GLY A 1143 3.24 10.93 -25.90
CA GLY A 1143 3.81 11.58 -24.71
C GLY A 1143 3.25 10.99 -23.41
N VAL A 1144 4.05 10.87 -22.36
CA VAL A 1144 3.59 10.31 -21.07
C VAL A 1144 2.51 11.15 -20.36
N ASN A 1145 2.30 12.38 -20.84
CA ASN A 1145 1.32 13.34 -20.31
C ASN A 1145 0.03 13.40 -21.16
N THR A 1146 -0.13 12.52 -22.15
CA THR A 1146 -1.32 12.48 -23.03
C THR A 1146 -2.02 11.12 -22.98
N ARG A 1147 -3.32 11.10 -23.27
CA ARG A 1147 -4.08 9.85 -23.44
C ARG A 1147 -3.60 9.09 -24.68
N PHE A 1148 -3.62 7.77 -24.59
CA PHE A 1148 -3.44 6.92 -25.77
C PHE A 1148 -4.60 7.13 -26.75
N THR A 1149 -4.27 7.20 -28.04
CA THR A 1149 -5.24 7.19 -29.15
C THR A 1149 -4.67 6.33 -30.27
N TYR A 1150 -5.52 5.69 -31.07
CA TYR A 1150 -5.03 4.97 -32.27
C TYR A 1150 -4.34 5.89 -33.29
N ALA A 1151 -4.52 7.22 -33.21
CA ALA A 1151 -3.77 8.19 -34.01
C ALA A 1151 -2.27 8.26 -33.67
N ALA A 1152 -1.88 7.78 -32.49
CA ALA A 1152 -0.47 7.63 -32.10
C ALA A 1152 0.20 6.41 -32.76
N CYS A 1153 -0.56 5.59 -33.50
CA CYS A 1153 -0.11 4.36 -34.12
C CYS A 1153 0.13 4.52 -35.62
N THR A 1154 1.12 3.79 -36.12
CA THR A 1154 1.43 3.76 -37.55
C THR A 1154 0.45 2.88 -38.31
N GLN A 1155 0.44 2.94 -39.63
CA GLN A 1155 -0.22 1.88 -40.42
C GLN A 1155 0.48 0.54 -40.20
N GLY A 1156 -0.27 -0.56 -40.38
CA GLY A 1156 0.24 -1.93 -40.22
C GLY A 1156 1.30 -2.26 -41.26
N SER A 1157 2.43 -2.80 -40.82
CA SER A 1157 3.56 -3.22 -41.68
C SER A 1157 4.18 -4.52 -41.18
N ARG A 1158 4.90 -5.26 -42.03
CA ARG A 1158 5.66 -6.45 -41.59
C ARG A 1158 7.03 -6.12 -40.99
N GLU A 1159 7.39 -4.85 -40.90
CA GLU A 1159 8.67 -4.43 -40.35
C GLU A 1159 8.70 -4.70 -38.83
N GLN A 1160 9.83 -5.19 -38.34
CA GLN A 1160 10.07 -5.49 -36.92
C GLN A 1160 10.95 -4.42 -36.23
N SER A 1161 11.21 -3.33 -36.94
CA SER A 1161 12.07 -2.26 -36.50
C SER A 1161 11.62 -0.94 -37.11
N ARG A 1162 11.68 0.14 -36.35
CA ARG A 1162 11.37 1.49 -36.83
C ARG A 1162 12.27 2.52 -36.17
N THR A 1163 12.84 3.42 -36.97
CA THR A 1163 13.63 4.54 -36.45
C THR A 1163 12.84 5.83 -36.55
N LEU A 1164 12.75 6.58 -35.45
CA LEU A 1164 12.05 7.86 -35.37
C LEU A 1164 12.97 8.94 -34.80
N THR A 1165 12.73 10.19 -35.20
CA THR A 1165 13.34 11.35 -34.54
C THR A 1165 12.30 11.98 -33.62
N LEU A 1166 12.60 12.03 -32.32
CA LEU A 1166 11.74 12.55 -31.27
C LEU A 1166 12.24 13.90 -30.73
N GLU A 1167 11.36 14.60 -30.04
CA GLU A 1167 11.71 15.87 -29.38
C GLU A 1167 12.64 15.62 -28.18
N ALA A 1168 13.68 16.44 -28.07
CA ALA A 1168 14.64 16.37 -26.96
C ALA A 1168 14.00 16.85 -25.65
N GLY A 1169 14.40 16.24 -24.53
CA GLY A 1169 13.85 16.53 -23.20
C GLY A 1169 12.45 15.93 -22.97
N GLY A 1170 11.91 15.16 -23.91
CA GLY A 1170 10.60 14.53 -23.83
C GLY A 1170 10.63 13.09 -23.28
N ASP A 1171 9.53 12.71 -22.64
CA ASP A 1171 9.25 11.35 -22.19
C ASP A 1171 8.09 10.76 -23.00
N PHE A 1172 8.29 9.55 -23.53
CA PHE A 1172 7.33 8.89 -24.41
C PHE A 1172 7.00 7.48 -23.93
N PHE A 1173 5.72 7.11 -24.02
CA PHE A 1173 5.28 5.72 -23.99
C PHE A 1173 5.26 5.16 -25.40
N TRP A 1174 5.59 3.88 -25.53
CA TRP A 1174 5.48 3.16 -26.78
C TRP A 1174 5.04 1.71 -26.59
N LYS A 1175 4.34 1.18 -27.58
CA LYS A 1175 3.91 -0.23 -27.68
C LYS A 1175 3.75 -0.63 -29.14
N VAL A 1176 3.55 -1.91 -29.40
CA VAL A 1176 3.26 -2.44 -30.72
C VAL A 1176 1.95 -3.23 -30.67
N LEU A 1177 1.07 -3.01 -31.65
CA LEU A 1177 -0.11 -3.84 -31.89
C LEU A 1177 0.25 -4.87 -32.97
N ALA A 1178 0.04 -6.15 -32.70
CA ALA A 1178 0.05 -7.21 -33.70
C ALA A 1178 -1.39 -7.43 -34.16
N GLU A 1179 -1.61 -7.32 -35.48
CA GLU A 1179 -2.91 -7.49 -36.11
C GLU A 1179 -2.80 -8.57 -37.19
N ASP A 1180 -3.74 -9.50 -37.21
CA ASP A 1180 -3.85 -10.49 -38.29
C ASP A 1180 -4.73 -9.97 -39.45
N SER A 1181 -4.77 -10.73 -40.55
CA SER A 1181 -5.59 -10.42 -41.71
C SER A 1181 -7.10 -10.63 -41.55
N ARG A 1182 -7.53 -11.22 -40.43
CA ARG A 1182 -8.93 -11.54 -40.11
C ARG A 1182 -9.51 -10.64 -39.02
N GLY A 1183 -8.71 -9.71 -38.49
CA GLY A 1183 -9.08 -8.70 -37.53
C GLY A 1183 -8.73 -9.03 -36.08
N GLY A 1184 -8.09 -10.16 -35.76
CA GLY A 1184 -7.56 -10.38 -34.42
C GLY A 1184 -6.44 -9.40 -34.09
N THR A 1185 -6.38 -8.96 -32.83
CA THR A 1185 -5.41 -7.96 -32.39
C THR A 1185 -4.96 -8.22 -30.96
N THR A 1186 -3.65 -8.25 -30.77
CA THR A 1186 -2.97 -8.24 -29.47
C THR A 1186 -2.05 -7.03 -29.37
N GLU A 1187 -1.82 -6.58 -28.13
CA GLU A 1187 -0.88 -5.50 -27.84
C GLU A 1187 0.30 -6.02 -27.01
N SER A 1188 1.48 -5.45 -27.26
CA SER A 1188 2.66 -5.66 -26.43
C SER A 1188 2.52 -4.97 -25.07
N ARG A 1189 3.50 -5.20 -24.19
CA ARG A 1189 3.74 -4.30 -23.06
C ARG A 1189 3.95 -2.87 -23.53
N THR A 1190 3.63 -1.90 -22.67
CA THR A 1190 3.92 -0.49 -22.91
C THR A 1190 5.20 -0.11 -22.18
N TRP A 1191 6.23 0.29 -22.94
CA TRP A 1191 7.52 0.73 -22.39
C TRP A 1191 7.65 2.25 -22.44
N ARG A 1192 8.47 2.81 -21.55
CA ARG A 1192 8.84 4.23 -21.53
C ARG A 1192 10.22 4.43 -22.13
N VAL A 1193 10.43 5.53 -22.86
CA VAL A 1193 11.74 6.00 -23.30
C VAL A 1193 11.87 7.50 -23.02
N THR A 1194 13.02 7.92 -22.50
CA THR A 1194 13.36 9.34 -22.27
C THR A 1194 14.35 9.79 -23.34
N VAL A 1195 14.05 10.90 -24.02
CA VAL A 1195 14.87 11.43 -25.11
C VAL A 1195 15.69 12.62 -24.58
N LYS A 1196 17.02 12.55 -24.71
CA LYS A 1196 17.94 13.64 -24.32
C LYS A 1196 18.35 14.52 -25.49
#